data_AF-A0A9P3TY62-F1
#
_entry.id   AF-A0A9P3TY62-F1
#
_cell.length_a   1.000
_cell.length_b   1.000
_cell.length_c   1.000
_cell.angle_alpha   90.00
_cell.angle_beta   90.00
_cell.angle_gamma   90.00
#
_symmetry.space_group_name_H-M   'P 1'
#
loop_
_entity.id
_entity.type
_entity.pdbx_description
1 polymer ?
#
loop_
_entity_poly.entity_id
_entity_poly.type
_entity_poly.pdbx_seq_one_letter_code
_entity_poly.pdbx_strand_id
1 'polypeptide(L)'
;MTKFNFIGNEIYITEERNRYNSIRIEYENIANKAREEFIKVYRSCNENLYDVINNAYDQGASIILKSIKCTLDRLIENKFYNISEELFIEQYCQRVVEIWESAYGIINDQYMNIVLDERQKEEYRQLRKNSRARWQGGGFGIQGAIKGATQAGAMNMATGVAHSAFNMISKIGTSIKVNKQKSKIFNDPSTLDVLSEVIYLAILDIKYSYIKFLENNAGLQFGYIHEEEEEEANVILSNIKGRNLDEEEKINLIKGLIDLNPYMESLYTYIVDNFGDENMEVSKMASYFGFNIEPYKLSLVENKLINLETNTEEETILAKQLILKEVNRLGINSKVNGIEELDRKLNQFDIEARTVDNILFETREDANLARIEKEKIDLILSKINMKIEEEVIRLKNDILSLKLKTGIEDSYIKMIDEKLQKFDIEARTVENLLLDTREEAEKIKLDKIKVEEIINNIDETSEQSLLNAKTEIENIGIRLESTKGAIEKLNYSLKKVDEIERTVNEILFDTREEANVAKKEMLELDEILQNVDLDDEESIKVAMSKIKSHGFKTKIGDNEANKLNKKLEDIDTQSKMVGDILFETREKANLARQEKLDIESIIKNLDENNEENLVSIKKEIESRNFKTEIANLYIDRINNHIKNLYSDTINEAEQYEDNKTNFKSMLIGSAFIVPLGIYFFGNVGIILKIVIGIFLLSAVSALFESYKKLKASKCSLKQLKKLKKSGKII
;
A
#
# COMPACT_ATOMS: atom_id res chain seq x y z
N MET A 1 30.44 33.46 -54.71
CA MET A 1 29.68 32.19 -54.76
C MET A 1 30.20 31.25 -53.67
N THR A 2 29.31 30.68 -52.86
CA THR A 2 29.63 29.61 -51.90
C THR A 2 29.69 28.27 -52.63
N LYS A 3 30.64 27.41 -52.25
CA LYS A 3 30.91 26.13 -52.92
C LYS A 3 30.75 24.97 -51.93
N PHE A 4 30.09 23.91 -52.39
CA PHE A 4 29.95 22.64 -51.67
C PHE A 4 30.39 21.47 -52.55
N ASN A 5 30.78 20.36 -51.92
CA ASN A 5 30.98 19.09 -52.61
C ASN A 5 29.80 18.14 -52.32
N PHE A 6 29.25 17.53 -53.34
CA PHE A 6 28.23 16.50 -53.21
C PHE A 6 28.63 15.31 -54.08
N ILE A 7 29.05 14.20 -53.45
CA ILE A 7 29.44 12.95 -54.12
C ILE A 7 30.44 13.25 -55.27
N GLY A 8 31.53 13.95 -54.94
CA GLY A 8 32.58 14.29 -55.90
C GLY A 8 32.20 15.38 -56.92
N ASN A 9 30.97 15.88 -56.90
CA ASN A 9 30.52 16.98 -57.76
C ASN A 9 30.56 18.30 -57.00
N GLU A 10 30.94 19.37 -57.69
CA GLU A 10 30.93 20.72 -57.13
C GLU A 10 29.56 21.38 -57.36
N ILE A 11 28.99 21.93 -56.29
CA ILE A 11 27.74 22.71 -56.31
C ILE A 11 28.07 24.15 -55.94
N TYR A 12 27.53 25.09 -56.71
CA TYR A 12 27.76 26.52 -56.57
C TYR A 12 26.47 27.23 -56.21
N ILE A 13 26.45 27.95 -55.10
CA ILE A 13 25.30 28.76 -54.69
C ILE A 13 25.46 30.17 -55.23
N THR A 14 24.45 30.66 -55.95
CA THR A 14 24.46 32.00 -56.57
C THR A 14 24.62 33.12 -55.54
N GLU A 15 25.08 34.29 -55.97
CA GLU A 15 25.23 35.42 -55.06
C GLU A 15 23.89 35.93 -54.54
N GLU A 16 22.84 35.94 -55.38
CA GLU A 16 21.50 36.31 -54.90
C GLU A 16 21.01 35.36 -53.81
N ARG A 17 21.21 34.04 -53.99
CA ARG A 17 20.79 33.01 -53.01
C ARG A 17 21.62 33.10 -51.73
N ASN A 18 22.93 33.36 -51.82
CA ASN A 18 23.78 33.58 -50.63
C ASN A 18 23.33 34.81 -49.82
N ARG A 19 23.01 35.92 -50.50
CA ARG A 19 22.47 37.13 -49.83
C ARG A 19 21.16 36.82 -49.10
N TYR A 20 20.23 36.14 -49.77
CA TYR A 20 18.97 35.76 -49.15
C TYR A 20 19.17 34.81 -47.96
N ASN A 21 19.99 33.77 -48.12
CA ASN A 21 20.26 32.80 -47.06
C ASN A 21 20.87 33.46 -45.81
N SER A 22 21.85 34.35 -45.98
CA SER A 22 22.48 35.07 -44.87
C SER A 22 21.44 35.85 -44.05
N ILE A 23 20.57 36.60 -44.73
CA ILE A 23 19.50 37.36 -44.07
C ILE A 23 18.48 36.42 -43.43
N ARG A 24 18.10 35.32 -44.11
CA ARG A 24 17.15 34.33 -43.59
C ARG A 24 17.62 33.75 -42.26
N ILE A 25 18.84 33.20 -42.22
CA ILE A 25 19.40 32.58 -41.00
C ILE A 25 19.51 33.60 -39.87
N GLU A 26 19.92 34.82 -40.18
CA GLU A 26 20.00 35.89 -39.19
C GLU A 26 18.63 36.22 -38.58
N TYR A 27 17.60 36.42 -39.41
CA TYR A 27 16.25 36.74 -38.92
C TYR A 27 15.55 35.57 -38.24
N GLU A 28 15.81 34.33 -38.64
CA GLU A 28 15.34 33.14 -37.91
C GLU A 28 15.92 33.09 -36.48
N ASN A 29 17.19 33.44 -36.31
CA ASN A 29 17.81 33.54 -35.00
C ASN A 29 17.23 34.69 -34.16
N ILE A 30 16.95 35.84 -34.76
CA ILE A 30 16.30 36.97 -34.06
C ILE A 30 14.87 36.58 -33.65
N ALA A 31 14.12 35.96 -34.56
CA ALA A 31 12.75 35.53 -34.32
C ALA A 31 12.67 34.52 -33.16
N ASN A 32 13.57 33.53 -33.14
CA ASN A 32 13.66 32.57 -32.03
C ASN A 32 13.95 33.26 -30.68
N LYS A 33 14.94 34.16 -30.63
CA LYS A 33 15.28 34.90 -29.40
C LYS A 33 14.12 35.78 -28.92
N ALA A 34 13.43 36.43 -29.84
CA ALA A 34 12.29 37.28 -29.52
C ALA A 34 11.06 36.48 -29.06
N ARG A 35 10.83 35.29 -29.62
CA ARG A 35 9.82 34.34 -29.12
C ARG A 35 10.15 33.93 -27.68
N GLU A 36 11.39 33.55 -27.40
CA GLU A 36 11.84 33.21 -26.06
C GLU A 36 11.72 34.40 -25.07
N GLU A 37 12.08 35.61 -25.52
CA GLU A 37 11.90 36.85 -24.76
C GLU A 37 10.43 37.08 -24.44
N PHE A 38 9.53 36.91 -25.42
CA PHE A 38 8.09 37.04 -25.21
C PHE A 38 7.57 36.00 -24.22
N ILE A 39 7.93 34.73 -24.38
CA ILE A 39 7.53 33.65 -23.45
C ILE A 39 7.97 33.98 -22.02
N LYS A 40 9.20 34.47 -21.85
CA LYS A 40 9.73 34.85 -20.54
C LYS A 40 8.96 36.01 -19.93
N VAL A 41 8.76 37.10 -20.69
CA VAL A 41 8.01 38.28 -20.23
C VAL A 41 6.57 37.90 -19.91
N TYR A 42 5.90 37.16 -20.79
CA TYR A 42 4.53 36.70 -20.62
C TYR A 42 4.36 35.91 -19.31
N ARG A 43 5.23 34.91 -19.06
CA ARG A 43 5.16 34.08 -17.85
C ARG A 43 5.48 34.86 -16.58
N SER A 44 6.33 35.87 -16.67
CA SER A 44 6.75 36.65 -15.50
C SER A 44 5.78 37.76 -15.10
N CYS A 45 4.96 38.25 -16.04
CA CYS A 45 4.15 39.45 -15.87
C CYS A 45 2.64 39.19 -15.95
N ASN A 46 2.21 37.95 -16.16
CA ASN A 46 0.80 37.59 -16.25
C ASN A 46 0.49 36.38 -15.37
N GLU A 47 -0.32 36.57 -14.33
CA GLU A 47 -0.75 35.49 -13.41
C GLU A 47 -2.12 34.93 -13.76
N ASN A 48 -2.89 35.66 -14.56
CA ASN A 48 -4.24 35.31 -14.97
C ASN A 48 -4.62 35.95 -16.32
N LEU A 49 -5.76 35.55 -16.89
CA LEU A 49 -6.23 36.07 -18.19
C LEU A 49 -6.42 37.59 -18.20
N TYR A 50 -6.77 38.21 -17.07
CA TYR A 50 -6.93 39.67 -17.04
C TYR A 50 -5.60 40.38 -17.25
N ASP A 51 -4.52 39.88 -16.65
CA ASP A 51 -3.17 40.43 -16.86
C ASP A 51 -2.76 40.31 -18.34
N VAL A 52 -3.04 39.15 -18.96
CA VAL A 52 -2.78 38.92 -20.40
C VAL A 52 -3.49 39.96 -21.27
N ILE A 53 -4.74 40.29 -20.98
CA ILE A 53 -5.51 41.29 -21.72
C ILE A 53 -4.99 42.71 -21.52
N ASN A 54 -4.41 43.03 -20.36
CA ASN A 54 -3.87 44.37 -20.13
C ASN A 54 -2.44 44.53 -20.62
N ASN A 55 -1.66 43.44 -20.63
CA ASN A 55 -0.21 43.53 -20.79
C ASN A 55 0.29 42.88 -22.09
N ALA A 56 -0.31 41.79 -22.57
CA ALA A 56 0.31 40.96 -23.60
C ALA A 56 0.48 41.70 -24.93
N TYR A 57 -0.49 42.54 -25.33
CA TYR A 57 -0.36 43.36 -26.55
C TYR A 57 0.88 44.25 -26.51
N ASP A 58 1.11 44.96 -25.41
CA ASP A 58 2.28 45.82 -25.20
C ASP A 58 3.57 45.02 -25.16
N GLN A 59 3.56 43.86 -24.48
CA GLN A 59 4.71 42.97 -24.38
C GLN A 59 5.17 42.53 -25.78
N GLY A 60 4.26 42.06 -26.63
CA GLY A 60 4.58 41.63 -27.98
C GLY A 60 4.94 42.80 -28.91
N ALA A 61 4.17 43.89 -28.86
CA ALA A 61 4.44 45.09 -29.64
C ALA A 61 5.82 45.69 -29.34
N SER A 62 6.22 45.72 -28.06
CA SER A 62 7.54 46.19 -27.66
C SER A 62 8.67 45.31 -28.22
N ILE A 63 8.50 43.99 -28.26
CA ILE A 63 9.50 43.05 -28.79
C ILE A 63 9.60 43.18 -30.32
N ILE A 64 8.46 43.34 -31.01
CA ILE A 64 8.42 43.61 -32.45
C ILE A 64 9.13 44.94 -32.76
N LEU A 65 8.79 46.03 -32.05
CA LEU A 65 9.46 47.32 -32.24
C LEU A 65 10.96 47.26 -31.99
N LYS A 66 11.39 46.53 -30.96
CA LYS A 66 12.81 46.31 -30.70
C LYS A 66 13.49 45.65 -31.92
N SER A 67 12.83 44.69 -32.56
CA SER A 67 13.34 44.01 -33.77
C SER A 67 13.35 44.92 -35.00
N ILE A 68 12.36 45.81 -35.13
CA ILE A 68 12.32 46.85 -36.17
C ILE A 68 13.46 47.86 -35.97
N LYS A 69 13.70 48.32 -34.74
CA LYS A 69 14.82 49.20 -34.40
C LYS A 69 16.17 48.58 -34.74
N CYS A 70 16.39 47.32 -34.37
CA CYS A 70 17.60 46.60 -34.77
C CYS A 70 17.76 46.53 -36.31
N THR A 71 16.66 46.39 -37.06
CA THR A 71 16.67 46.40 -38.52
C THR A 71 17.05 47.77 -39.09
N LEU A 72 16.56 48.85 -38.48
CA LEU A 72 16.91 50.22 -38.86
C LEU A 72 18.36 50.56 -38.53
N ASP A 73 18.85 50.16 -37.36
CA ASP A 73 20.26 50.33 -36.98
C ASP A 73 21.15 49.68 -38.04
N ARG A 74 20.80 48.49 -38.54
CA ARG A 74 21.51 47.84 -39.67
C ARG A 74 21.44 48.66 -40.95
N LEU A 75 20.30 49.23 -41.29
CA LEU A 75 20.18 50.10 -42.47
C LEU A 75 21.10 51.32 -42.35
N ILE A 76 21.15 51.94 -41.17
CA ILE A 76 22.01 53.07 -40.85
C ILE A 76 23.50 52.69 -40.90
N GLU A 77 23.87 51.53 -40.36
CA GLU A 77 25.22 50.96 -40.46
C GLU A 77 25.65 50.72 -41.92
N ASN A 78 24.69 50.31 -42.76
CA ASN A 78 24.86 50.19 -44.21
C ASN A 78 24.71 51.52 -44.97
N LYS A 79 24.75 52.65 -44.25
CA LYS A 79 24.73 54.04 -44.78
C LYS A 79 23.42 54.49 -45.42
N PHE A 80 22.30 53.83 -45.12
CA PHE A 80 20.96 54.30 -45.46
C PHE A 80 20.42 55.22 -44.37
N TYR A 81 20.63 56.52 -44.52
CA TYR A 81 20.19 57.55 -43.56
C TYR A 81 18.84 58.21 -43.91
N ASN A 82 18.27 57.91 -45.08
CA ASN A 82 17.06 58.53 -45.61
C ASN A 82 15.76 57.82 -45.17
N ILE A 83 15.82 57.01 -44.12
CA ILE A 83 14.68 56.25 -43.61
C ILE A 83 14.59 56.41 -42.09
N SER A 84 13.42 56.79 -41.59
CA SER A 84 13.13 56.83 -40.15
C SER A 84 12.36 55.58 -39.72
N GLU A 85 12.24 55.36 -38.41
CA GLU A 85 11.41 54.27 -37.86
C GLU A 85 9.97 54.36 -38.35
N GLU A 86 9.38 55.57 -38.31
CA GLU A 86 8.02 55.83 -38.79
C GLU A 86 7.84 55.47 -40.26
N LEU A 87 8.75 55.95 -41.12
CA LEU A 87 8.67 55.72 -42.56
C LEU A 87 8.88 54.25 -42.91
N PHE A 88 9.78 53.54 -42.20
CA PHE A 88 10.01 52.13 -42.44
C PHE A 88 8.77 51.29 -42.06
N ILE A 89 8.15 51.57 -40.92
CA ILE A 89 6.93 50.87 -40.51
C ILE A 89 5.80 51.12 -41.50
N GLU A 90 5.57 52.38 -41.88
CA GLU A 90 4.52 52.78 -42.80
C GLU A 90 4.66 52.11 -44.18
N GLN A 91 5.88 52.10 -44.74
CA GLN A 91 6.11 51.63 -46.10
C GLN A 91 6.32 50.11 -46.19
N TYR A 92 6.87 49.46 -45.16
CA TYR A 92 7.34 48.09 -45.26
C TYR A 92 6.79 47.12 -44.20
N CYS A 93 6.28 47.58 -43.05
CA CYS A 93 5.90 46.69 -41.93
C CYS A 93 4.40 46.55 -41.69
N GLN A 94 3.52 46.98 -42.60
CA GLN A 94 2.06 46.86 -42.42
C GLN A 94 1.63 45.42 -42.05
N ARG A 95 2.15 44.41 -42.76
CA ARG A 95 1.84 43.00 -42.50
C ARG A 95 2.29 42.54 -41.12
N VAL A 96 3.45 43.00 -40.65
CA VAL A 96 3.99 42.70 -39.30
C VAL A 96 3.00 43.16 -38.22
N VAL A 97 2.43 44.36 -38.39
CA VAL A 97 1.44 44.93 -37.47
C VAL A 97 0.15 44.11 -37.50
N GLU A 98 -0.37 43.81 -38.69
CA GLU A 98 -1.62 43.06 -38.87
C GLU A 98 -1.56 41.65 -38.26
N ILE A 99 -0.41 40.96 -38.39
CA ILE A 99 -0.16 39.64 -37.82
C ILE A 99 -0.30 39.67 -36.29
N TRP A 100 0.36 40.63 -35.63
CA TRP A 100 0.31 40.75 -34.18
C TRP A 100 -1.07 41.17 -33.66
N GLU A 101 -1.69 42.18 -34.29
CA GLU A 101 -3.01 42.65 -33.91
C GLU A 101 -4.08 41.56 -34.02
N SER A 102 -4.01 40.74 -35.07
CA SER A 102 -4.98 39.66 -35.31
C SER A 102 -4.88 38.59 -34.22
N ALA A 103 -3.67 38.15 -33.88
CA ALA A 103 -3.45 37.10 -32.89
C ALA A 103 -3.90 37.52 -31.49
N TYR A 104 -3.49 38.72 -31.05
CA TYR A 104 -3.96 39.27 -29.78
C TYR A 104 -5.48 39.49 -29.79
N GLY A 105 -6.03 39.96 -30.91
CA GLY A 105 -7.45 40.20 -31.10
C GLY A 105 -8.31 38.97 -30.82
N ILE A 106 -7.84 37.76 -31.18
CA ILE A 106 -8.52 36.48 -30.91
C ILE A 106 -8.66 36.25 -29.40
N ILE A 107 -7.56 36.37 -28.65
CA ILE A 107 -7.56 36.16 -27.19
C ILE A 107 -8.42 37.23 -26.49
N ASN A 108 -8.31 38.48 -26.95
CA ASN A 108 -9.13 39.57 -26.44
C ASN A 108 -10.62 39.35 -26.70
N ASP A 109 -11.00 38.85 -27.87
CA ASP A 109 -12.40 38.50 -28.18
C ASP A 109 -12.94 37.39 -27.27
N GLN A 110 -12.14 36.37 -26.95
CA GLN A 110 -12.53 35.33 -26.02
C GLN A 110 -12.81 35.89 -24.61
N TYR A 111 -11.96 36.80 -24.13
CA TYR A 111 -12.18 37.49 -22.86
C TYR A 111 -13.43 38.38 -22.90
N MET A 112 -13.59 39.17 -23.96
CA MET A 112 -14.74 40.07 -24.13
C MET A 112 -16.06 39.32 -24.22
N ASN A 113 -16.07 38.12 -24.83
CA ASN A 113 -17.24 37.24 -24.87
C ASN A 113 -17.70 36.75 -23.48
N ILE A 114 -16.80 36.72 -22.49
CA ILE A 114 -17.10 36.31 -21.13
C ILE A 114 -17.66 37.48 -20.31
N VAL A 115 -17.17 38.70 -20.55
CA VAL A 115 -17.41 39.86 -19.67
C VAL A 115 -18.43 40.87 -20.22
N LEU A 116 -18.74 40.84 -21.52
CA LEU A 116 -19.67 41.75 -22.19
C LEU A 116 -20.97 41.05 -22.61
N ASP A 117 -22.09 41.80 -22.60
CA ASP A 117 -23.35 41.39 -23.22
C ASP A 117 -23.35 41.58 -24.75
N GLU A 118 -24.36 41.06 -25.45
CA GLU A 118 -24.42 41.09 -26.92
C GLU A 118 -24.41 42.50 -27.52
N ARG A 119 -24.97 43.50 -26.83
CA ARG A 119 -24.96 44.88 -27.31
C ARG A 119 -23.57 45.50 -27.17
N GLN A 120 -22.94 45.28 -26.01
CA GLN A 120 -21.60 45.77 -25.70
C GLN A 120 -20.54 45.13 -26.62
N LYS A 121 -20.70 43.86 -27.02
CA LYS A 121 -19.82 43.19 -27.97
C LYS A 121 -19.82 43.88 -29.35
N GLU A 122 -20.99 44.29 -29.84
CA GLU A 122 -21.08 44.96 -31.15
C GLU A 122 -20.43 46.34 -31.12
N GLU A 123 -20.68 47.13 -30.06
CA GLU A 123 -20.03 48.43 -29.86
C GLU A 123 -18.50 48.30 -29.74
N TYR A 124 -18.01 47.29 -29.02
CA TYR A 124 -16.58 46.97 -28.90
C TYR A 124 -15.94 46.58 -30.25
N ARG A 125 -16.62 45.75 -31.06
CA ARG A 125 -16.14 45.36 -32.40
C ARG A 125 -15.99 46.57 -33.32
N GLN A 126 -16.91 47.54 -33.26
CA GLN A 126 -16.82 48.77 -34.07
C GLN A 126 -15.67 49.67 -33.62
N LEU A 127 -15.46 49.82 -32.30
CA LEU A 127 -14.32 50.59 -31.77
C LEU A 127 -12.99 50.01 -32.21
N ARG A 128 -12.82 48.69 -32.12
CA ARG A 128 -11.65 47.98 -32.63
C ARG A 128 -11.41 48.20 -34.11
N LYS A 129 -12.47 48.14 -34.93
CA LYS A 129 -12.34 48.38 -36.38
C LYS A 129 -11.76 49.75 -36.68
N ASN A 130 -12.12 50.75 -35.88
CA ASN A 130 -11.69 52.14 -36.02
C ASN A 130 -10.30 52.43 -35.40
N SER A 131 -9.76 51.54 -34.55
CA SER A 131 -8.43 51.67 -33.95
C SER A 131 -7.30 50.95 -34.71
N ARG A 132 -7.61 50.06 -35.66
CA ARG A 132 -6.64 49.24 -36.43
C ARG A 132 -5.58 50.03 -37.23
N ALA A 133 -5.78 51.32 -37.47
CA ALA A 133 -4.95 52.12 -38.37
C ALA A 133 -3.83 52.93 -37.66
N ARG A 134 -3.41 52.57 -36.43
CA ARG A 134 -2.73 53.54 -35.51
C ARG A 134 -1.26 53.31 -35.15
N TRP A 135 -0.56 52.30 -35.69
CA TRP A 135 0.91 52.29 -35.61
C TRP A 135 1.56 53.46 -36.38
N GLN A 136 0.75 54.21 -37.13
CA GLN A 136 1.08 55.49 -37.76
C GLN A 136 0.67 56.63 -36.81
N GLY A 137 1.62 57.12 -36.01
CA GLY A 137 1.34 58.08 -34.93
C GLY A 137 1.80 59.49 -35.22
N GLY A 138 0.86 60.44 -35.18
CA GLY A 138 1.14 61.87 -35.22
C GLY A 138 2.07 62.34 -34.10
N GLY A 139 3.14 63.05 -34.48
CA GLY A 139 3.92 63.99 -33.66
C GLY A 139 4.72 63.46 -32.45
N PHE A 140 4.40 62.29 -31.88
CA PHE A 140 4.96 61.76 -30.62
C PHE A 140 5.82 60.48 -30.79
N GLY A 141 6.07 60.03 -32.02
CA GLY A 141 6.84 58.83 -32.34
C GLY A 141 6.08 57.52 -32.09
N ILE A 142 6.58 56.42 -32.66
CA ILE A 142 5.90 55.11 -32.63
C ILE A 142 5.75 54.56 -31.20
N GLN A 143 6.70 54.78 -30.30
CA GLN A 143 6.55 54.37 -28.90
C GLN A 143 5.38 55.09 -28.20
N GLY A 144 5.11 56.35 -28.57
CA GLY A 144 3.93 57.10 -28.15
C GLY A 144 2.65 56.61 -28.84
N ALA A 145 2.75 56.19 -30.10
CA ALA A 145 1.66 55.59 -30.87
C ALA A 145 1.24 54.21 -30.32
N ILE A 146 2.19 53.34 -29.94
CA ILE A 146 1.92 52.04 -29.33
C ILE A 146 1.31 52.22 -27.94
N LYS A 147 1.88 53.09 -27.09
CA LYS A 147 1.25 53.44 -25.80
C LYS A 147 -0.13 54.07 -25.99
N GLY A 148 -0.33 54.82 -27.08
CA GLY A 148 -1.59 55.41 -27.49
C GLY A 148 -2.59 54.43 -28.11
N ALA A 149 -2.11 53.34 -28.72
CA ALA A 149 -2.89 52.25 -29.28
C ALA A 149 -3.23 51.20 -28.22
N THR A 150 -2.41 51.05 -27.19
CA THR A 150 -2.76 50.29 -25.98
C THR A 150 -3.62 51.09 -25.05
N GLN A 151 -3.44 52.41 -25.00
CA GLN A 151 -4.51 53.29 -24.58
C GLN A 151 -5.72 53.03 -25.46
N ALA A 152 -5.85 53.38 -26.73
CA ALA A 152 -7.09 53.18 -27.52
C ALA A 152 -7.62 51.73 -27.68
N GLY A 153 -6.78 50.70 -27.50
CA GLY A 153 -7.12 49.27 -27.54
C GLY A 153 -7.50 48.70 -26.17
N ALA A 154 -7.00 49.30 -25.08
CA ALA A 154 -7.45 49.12 -23.70
C ALA A 154 -8.29 50.32 -23.17
N MET A 155 -8.64 51.28 -24.01
CA MET A 155 -9.34 52.54 -23.69
C MET A 155 -10.50 52.67 -24.64
N ASN A 156 -11.71 52.80 -24.13
CA ASN A 156 -11.95 53.75 -23.06
C ASN A 156 -12.47 53.13 -21.76
N MET A 157 -11.58 52.94 -20.78
CA MET A 157 -11.98 52.74 -19.38
C MET A 157 -12.74 53.96 -18.79
N ALA A 158 -12.86 55.06 -19.54
CA ALA A 158 -13.57 56.30 -19.17
C ALA A 158 -14.62 56.80 -20.17
N THR A 159 -15.04 56.04 -21.21
CA THR A 159 -16.20 56.42 -22.05
C THR A 159 -17.27 55.33 -22.06
N GLY A 160 -18.46 55.68 -21.57
CA GLY A 160 -19.77 55.05 -21.85
C GLY A 160 -19.92 53.55 -21.55
N VAL A 161 -19.26 52.70 -22.32
CA VAL A 161 -19.44 51.24 -22.34
C VAL A 161 -18.68 50.56 -21.19
N ALA A 162 -17.43 50.95 -20.90
CA ALA A 162 -16.62 50.33 -19.86
C ALA A 162 -17.08 50.65 -18.42
N HIS A 163 -17.67 51.83 -18.17
CA HIS A 163 -18.24 52.17 -16.85
C HIS A 163 -19.34 51.19 -16.42
N SER A 164 -20.07 50.61 -17.40
CA SER A 164 -21.09 49.58 -17.14
C SER A 164 -20.47 48.19 -16.88
N ALA A 165 -19.40 47.82 -17.58
CA ALA A 165 -18.69 46.56 -17.37
C ALA A 165 -17.87 46.56 -16.06
N PHE A 166 -17.28 47.69 -15.64
CA PHE A 166 -16.52 47.81 -14.38
C PHE A 166 -17.41 47.71 -13.13
N ASN A 167 -18.60 48.33 -13.17
CA ASN A 167 -19.62 48.16 -12.13
C ASN A 167 -20.19 46.74 -12.08
N MET A 168 -20.10 46.00 -13.19
CA MET A 168 -20.49 44.60 -13.29
C MET A 168 -19.36 43.64 -12.86
N ILE A 169 -18.08 43.98 -13.04
CA ILE A 169 -16.92 43.20 -12.54
C ILE A 169 -16.94 43.10 -11.00
N SER A 170 -17.36 44.17 -10.31
CA SER A 170 -17.58 44.13 -8.87
C SER A 170 -18.77 43.24 -8.44
N LYS A 171 -19.67 42.83 -9.35
CA LYS A 171 -20.86 41.99 -9.05
C LYS A 171 -20.87 40.61 -9.73
N ILE A 172 -20.10 40.40 -10.80
CA ILE A 172 -19.96 39.13 -11.54
C ILE A 172 -18.63 38.43 -11.23
N GLY A 173 -17.63 39.16 -10.71
CA GLY A 173 -16.28 38.68 -10.35
C GLY A 173 -16.21 37.60 -9.26
N THR A 174 -17.32 37.28 -8.60
CA THR A 174 -17.40 36.21 -7.58
C THR A 174 -18.13 34.95 -8.08
N SER A 175 -18.56 34.88 -9.34
CA SER A 175 -19.18 33.67 -9.87
C SER A 175 -18.12 32.62 -10.28
N ILE A 176 -18.14 31.45 -9.62
CA ILE A 176 -17.25 30.32 -9.87
C ILE A 176 -17.20 29.95 -11.37
N LYS A 177 -18.33 30.07 -12.09
CA LYS A 177 -18.45 29.73 -13.52
C LYS A 177 -17.61 30.63 -14.43
N VAL A 178 -17.58 31.95 -14.19
CA VAL A 178 -16.80 32.90 -14.99
C VAL A 178 -15.31 32.76 -14.72
N ASN A 179 -14.92 32.61 -13.45
CA ASN A 179 -13.52 32.39 -13.09
C ASN A 179 -12.99 31.06 -13.67
N LYS A 180 -13.82 30.01 -13.71
CA LYS A 180 -13.48 28.76 -14.39
C LYS A 180 -13.29 28.93 -15.90
N GLN A 181 -14.11 29.74 -16.58
CA GLN A 181 -13.96 30.01 -18.01
C GLN A 181 -12.69 30.83 -18.32
N LYS A 182 -12.39 31.88 -17.54
CA LYS A 182 -11.16 32.68 -17.67
C LYS A 182 -9.91 31.84 -17.39
N SER A 183 -9.95 31.06 -16.31
CA SER A 183 -8.87 30.13 -15.94
C SER A 183 -8.64 29.07 -17.01
N LYS A 184 -9.71 28.57 -17.66
CA LYS A 184 -9.60 27.62 -18.76
C LYS A 184 -8.80 28.19 -19.94
N ILE A 185 -9.06 29.44 -20.35
CA ILE A 185 -8.33 30.09 -21.45
C ILE A 185 -6.87 30.36 -21.04
N PHE A 186 -6.65 30.89 -19.83
CA PHE A 186 -5.30 31.21 -19.36
C PHE A 186 -4.40 29.97 -19.23
N ASN A 187 -4.96 28.88 -18.71
CA ASN A 187 -4.22 27.63 -18.52
C ASN A 187 -4.22 26.73 -19.77
N ASP A 188 -4.84 27.16 -20.87
CA ASP A 188 -4.75 26.47 -22.16
C ASP A 188 -3.36 26.75 -22.75
N PRO A 189 -2.51 25.73 -22.94
CA PRO A 189 -1.17 25.92 -23.52
C PRO A 189 -1.21 26.66 -24.86
N SER A 190 -2.27 26.46 -25.66
CA SER A 190 -2.43 27.11 -26.96
C SER A 190 -2.48 28.64 -26.89
N THR A 191 -2.89 29.23 -25.76
CA THR A 191 -2.95 30.70 -25.59
C THR A 191 -1.55 31.32 -25.67
N LEU A 192 -0.58 30.75 -24.95
CA LEU A 192 0.81 31.22 -25.00
C LEU A 192 1.48 30.79 -26.30
N ASP A 193 1.25 29.55 -26.74
CA ASP A 193 1.89 29.00 -27.94
C ASP A 193 1.55 29.85 -29.17
N VAL A 194 0.27 30.15 -29.39
CA VAL A 194 -0.18 31.00 -30.52
C VAL A 194 0.45 32.39 -30.47
N LEU A 195 0.41 33.07 -29.33
CA LEU A 195 0.96 34.42 -29.22
C LEU A 195 2.48 34.42 -29.44
N SER A 196 3.19 33.44 -28.88
CA SER A 196 4.64 33.33 -29.03
C SER A 196 5.05 32.98 -30.46
N GLU A 197 4.28 32.14 -31.14
CA GLU A 197 4.53 31.78 -32.54
C GLU A 197 4.27 32.95 -33.48
N VAL A 198 3.25 33.76 -33.20
CA VAL A 198 2.96 34.98 -33.96
C VAL A 198 4.09 36.00 -33.81
N ILE A 199 4.74 36.11 -32.65
CA ILE A 199 5.95 36.94 -32.49
C ILE A 199 7.08 36.44 -33.39
N TYR A 200 7.28 35.12 -33.45
CA TYR A 200 8.25 34.52 -34.36
C TYR A 200 7.95 34.88 -35.82
N LEU A 201 6.70 34.67 -36.26
CA LEU A 201 6.26 34.98 -37.62
C LEU A 201 6.33 36.48 -37.95
N ALA A 202 5.94 37.35 -37.03
CA ALA A 202 6.02 38.79 -37.21
C ALA A 202 7.47 39.24 -37.47
N ILE A 203 8.45 38.64 -36.81
CA ILE A 203 9.87 38.97 -37.01
C ILE A 203 10.42 38.37 -38.30
N LEU A 204 9.97 37.16 -38.68
CA LEU A 204 10.23 36.65 -40.01
C LEU A 204 9.62 37.53 -41.11
N ASP A 205 8.57 38.28 -40.83
CA ASP A 205 8.01 39.25 -41.77
C ASP A 205 8.84 40.54 -41.85
N ILE A 206 9.48 40.97 -40.77
CA ILE A 206 10.46 42.07 -40.79
C ILE A 206 11.63 41.75 -41.75
N LYS A 207 12.03 40.48 -41.87
CA LYS A 207 13.01 40.01 -42.87
C LYS A 207 12.59 40.44 -44.28
N TYR A 208 11.33 40.21 -44.66
CA TYR A 208 10.81 40.59 -45.97
C TYR A 208 10.73 42.11 -46.13
N SER A 209 10.37 42.84 -45.07
CA SER A 209 10.44 44.31 -45.04
C SER A 209 11.85 44.82 -45.33
N TYR A 210 12.87 44.23 -44.70
CA TYR A 210 14.27 44.57 -44.89
C TYR A 210 14.77 44.26 -46.30
N ILE A 211 14.48 43.06 -46.81
CA ILE A 211 14.82 42.65 -48.19
C ILE A 211 14.19 43.61 -49.20
N LYS A 212 12.88 43.88 -49.08
CA LYS A 212 12.15 44.78 -49.99
C LYS A 212 12.69 46.21 -49.95
N PHE A 213 13.14 46.68 -48.79
CA PHE A 213 13.83 47.96 -48.69
C PHE A 213 15.13 47.96 -49.51
N LEU A 214 15.96 46.93 -49.35
CA LEU A 214 17.23 46.79 -50.07
C LEU A 214 17.03 46.64 -51.57
N GLU A 215 16.02 45.92 -52.02
CA GLU A 215 15.66 45.81 -53.45
C GLU A 215 15.32 47.20 -54.02
N ASN A 216 14.44 47.94 -53.35
CA ASN A 216 13.96 49.24 -53.83
C ASN A 216 15.01 50.35 -53.77
N ASN A 217 15.92 50.33 -52.79
CA ASN A 217 16.82 51.45 -52.51
C ASN A 217 18.30 51.17 -52.81
N ALA A 218 18.70 49.90 -52.84
CA ALA A 218 20.07 49.48 -53.13
C ALA A 218 20.22 48.77 -54.48
N GLY A 219 19.11 48.43 -55.15
CA GLY A 219 19.11 47.69 -56.42
C GLY A 219 19.67 46.26 -56.28
N LEU A 220 19.66 45.71 -55.06
CA LEU A 220 20.13 44.36 -54.80
C LEU A 220 19.09 43.33 -55.24
N GLN A 221 19.55 42.19 -55.75
CA GLN A 221 18.72 41.04 -56.08
C GLN A 221 18.92 39.92 -55.06
N PHE A 222 17.83 39.24 -54.72
CA PHE A 222 17.79 38.16 -53.74
C PHE A 222 17.20 36.91 -54.36
N GLY A 223 17.83 35.76 -54.10
CA GLY A 223 17.38 34.47 -54.62
C GLY A 223 16.38 33.88 -53.65
N TYR A 224 15.22 34.51 -53.46
CA TYR A 224 14.12 33.89 -52.72
C TYR A 224 13.50 32.74 -53.54
N ILE A 225 12.78 31.85 -52.85
CA ILE A 225 12.05 30.74 -53.47
C ILE A 225 10.60 31.19 -53.66
N HIS A 226 10.08 31.01 -54.86
CA HIS A 226 8.67 31.19 -55.16
C HIS A 226 7.86 29.92 -54.84
N GLU A 227 6.57 30.09 -54.58
CA GLU A 227 5.65 28.99 -54.28
C GLU A 227 5.66 27.91 -55.38
N GLU A 228 5.72 28.31 -56.65
CA GLU A 228 5.82 27.40 -57.79
C GLU A 228 7.11 26.55 -57.77
N GLU A 229 8.24 27.15 -57.42
CA GLU A 229 9.54 26.45 -57.30
C GLU A 229 9.55 25.49 -56.09
N GLU A 230 8.88 25.87 -54.99
CA GLU A 230 8.70 25.01 -53.83
C GLU A 230 7.83 23.80 -54.15
N GLU A 231 6.69 23.99 -54.84
CA GLU A 231 5.83 22.91 -55.32
C GLU A 231 6.58 21.97 -56.27
N GLU A 232 7.29 22.54 -57.25
CA GLU A 232 8.10 21.77 -58.21
C GLU A 232 9.15 20.92 -57.49
N ALA A 233 9.91 21.52 -56.58
CA ALA A 233 10.94 20.82 -55.82
C ALA A 233 10.35 19.67 -54.97
N ASN A 234 9.20 19.88 -54.33
CA ASN A 234 8.50 18.84 -53.58
C ASN A 234 8.04 17.67 -54.47
N VAL A 235 7.52 17.97 -55.66
CA VAL A 235 7.12 16.95 -56.64
C VAL A 235 8.33 16.16 -57.13
N ILE A 236 9.43 16.82 -57.45
CA ILE A 236 10.68 16.16 -57.87
C ILE A 236 11.17 15.23 -56.75
N LEU A 237 11.28 15.71 -55.51
CA LEU A 237 11.74 14.88 -54.38
C LEU A 237 10.83 13.67 -54.12
N SER A 238 9.51 13.85 -54.23
CA SER A 238 8.54 12.75 -54.11
C SER A 238 8.74 11.69 -55.20
N ASN A 239 8.97 12.11 -56.44
CA ASN A 239 9.25 11.19 -57.55
C ASN A 239 10.58 10.44 -57.37
N ILE A 240 11.63 11.11 -56.87
CA ILE A 240 12.91 10.46 -56.54
C ILE A 240 12.70 9.38 -55.46
N LYS A 241 11.92 9.68 -54.41
CA LYS A 241 11.61 8.74 -53.31
C LYS A 241 10.75 7.55 -53.74
N GLY A 242 9.80 7.77 -54.65
CA GLY A 242 8.81 6.77 -55.05
C GLY A 242 9.22 5.87 -56.21
N ARG A 243 10.41 6.06 -56.80
CA ARG A 243 10.83 5.35 -58.02
C ARG A 243 12.23 4.75 -57.88
N ASN A 244 12.45 3.63 -58.56
CA ASN A 244 13.77 3.03 -58.67
C ASN A 244 14.52 3.64 -59.85
N LEU A 245 15.07 4.84 -59.64
CA LEU A 245 15.96 5.52 -60.58
C LEU A 245 17.40 5.00 -60.42
N ASP A 246 18.21 5.09 -61.48
CA ASP A 246 19.64 4.83 -61.37
C ASP A 246 20.35 5.88 -60.50
N GLU A 247 21.53 5.55 -59.97
CA GLU A 247 22.24 6.43 -59.04
C GLU A 247 22.68 7.76 -59.68
N GLU A 248 23.08 7.75 -60.96
CA GLU A 248 23.54 8.96 -61.65
C GLU A 248 22.37 9.92 -61.90
N GLU A 249 21.22 9.40 -62.33
CA GLU A 249 19.98 10.16 -62.47
C GLU A 249 19.54 10.76 -61.12
N LYS A 250 19.60 9.99 -60.02
CA LYS A 250 19.30 10.50 -58.67
C LYS A 250 20.23 11.65 -58.28
N ILE A 251 21.54 11.49 -58.48
CA ILE A 251 22.54 12.51 -58.15
C ILE A 251 22.27 13.79 -58.94
N ASN A 252 21.95 13.69 -60.24
CA ASN A 252 21.64 14.85 -61.08
C ASN A 252 20.35 15.56 -60.64
N LEU A 253 19.29 14.82 -60.32
CA LEU A 253 18.05 15.40 -59.80
C LEU A 253 18.24 16.06 -58.43
N ILE A 254 19.05 15.48 -57.54
CA ILE A 254 19.39 16.07 -56.23
C ILE A 254 20.18 17.37 -56.42
N LYS A 255 21.15 17.40 -57.34
CA LYS A 255 21.87 18.64 -57.67
C LYS A 255 20.90 19.73 -58.16
N GLY A 256 19.95 19.36 -59.03
CA GLY A 256 18.88 20.25 -59.47
C GLY A 256 18.01 20.74 -58.32
N LEU A 257 17.65 19.87 -57.37
CA LEU A 257 16.89 20.24 -56.18
C LEU A 257 17.64 21.21 -55.26
N ILE A 258 18.95 21.04 -55.08
CA ILE A 258 19.77 21.95 -54.26
C ILE A 258 19.82 23.35 -54.90
N ASP A 259 19.88 23.43 -56.22
CA ASP A 259 19.85 24.71 -56.95
C ASP A 259 18.45 25.36 -56.89
N LEU A 260 17.41 24.56 -57.17
CA LEU A 260 16.02 24.98 -57.16
C LEU A 260 15.59 25.44 -55.75
N ASN A 261 15.60 24.54 -54.77
CA ASN A 261 15.19 24.81 -53.39
C ASN A 261 16.07 24.08 -52.34
N PRO A 262 17.14 24.72 -51.83
CA PRO A 262 18.00 24.16 -50.79
C PRO A 262 17.39 24.23 -49.38
N TYR A 263 16.20 24.80 -49.21
CA TYR A 263 15.55 24.97 -47.91
C TYR A 263 14.65 23.78 -47.52
N MET A 264 14.86 22.63 -48.15
CA MET A 264 14.08 21.41 -47.90
C MET A 264 14.82 20.48 -46.93
N GLU A 265 14.45 20.48 -45.66
CA GLU A 265 15.06 19.56 -44.67
C GLU A 265 15.01 18.09 -45.12
N SER A 266 13.87 17.70 -45.71
CA SER A 266 13.62 16.34 -46.19
C SER A 266 14.47 15.90 -47.38
N LEU A 267 15.15 16.84 -48.06
CA LEU A 267 16.16 16.56 -49.08
C LEU A 267 17.46 16.09 -48.43
N TYR A 268 17.93 16.77 -47.39
CA TYR A 268 19.16 16.41 -46.70
C TYR A 268 19.02 15.07 -45.98
N THR A 269 17.88 14.81 -45.33
CA THR A 269 17.65 13.49 -44.71
C THR A 269 17.63 12.38 -45.75
N TYR A 270 16.99 12.62 -46.91
CA TYR A 270 17.00 11.67 -48.02
C TYR A 270 18.42 11.40 -48.54
N ILE A 271 19.25 12.44 -48.67
CA ILE A 271 20.64 12.29 -49.07
C ILE A 271 21.40 11.41 -48.07
N VAL A 272 21.26 11.68 -46.77
CA VAL A 272 21.90 10.90 -45.70
C VAL A 272 21.49 9.42 -45.74
N ASP A 273 20.19 9.14 -45.91
CA ASP A 273 19.68 7.77 -45.99
C ASP A 273 20.31 6.98 -47.14
N ASN A 274 20.39 7.59 -48.33
CA ASN A 274 20.77 6.88 -49.55
C ASN A 274 22.27 6.89 -49.83
N PHE A 275 22.97 7.97 -49.47
CA PHE A 275 24.37 8.18 -49.83
C PHE A 275 25.31 8.31 -48.63
N GLY A 276 24.78 8.48 -47.42
CA GLY A 276 25.59 8.75 -46.23
C GLY A 276 26.15 10.18 -46.22
N ASP A 277 27.09 10.42 -45.31
CA ASP A 277 27.74 11.73 -45.14
C ASP A 277 29.12 11.60 -44.47
N GLU A 278 29.93 10.63 -44.90
CA GLU A 278 31.23 10.29 -44.31
C GLU A 278 32.17 11.50 -44.14
N ASN A 279 32.19 12.41 -45.13
CA ASN A 279 33.02 13.63 -45.12
C ASN A 279 32.32 14.87 -44.54
N MET A 280 31.10 14.71 -44.01
CA MET A 280 30.26 15.76 -43.44
C MET A 280 29.87 16.88 -44.42
N GLU A 281 30.01 16.68 -45.73
CA GLU A 281 29.69 17.70 -46.74
C GLU A 281 28.19 18.01 -46.77
N VAL A 282 27.33 17.00 -46.58
CA VAL A 282 25.88 17.18 -46.50
C VAL A 282 25.52 17.92 -45.23
N SER A 283 26.17 17.61 -44.10
CA SER A 283 26.00 18.34 -42.83
C SER A 283 26.41 19.80 -42.94
N LYS A 284 27.55 20.09 -43.58
CA LYS A 284 28.01 21.47 -43.81
C LYS A 284 27.01 22.23 -44.67
N MET A 285 26.50 21.61 -45.74
CA MET A 285 25.51 22.22 -46.62
C MET A 285 24.18 22.45 -45.90
N ALA A 286 23.65 21.44 -45.21
CA ALA A 286 22.42 21.53 -44.42
C ALA A 286 22.53 22.63 -43.37
N SER A 287 23.64 22.68 -42.63
CA SER A 287 23.91 23.71 -41.63
C SER A 287 23.98 25.11 -42.23
N TYR A 288 24.60 25.26 -43.40
CA TYR A 288 24.63 26.53 -44.12
C TYR A 288 23.22 27.04 -44.46
N PHE A 289 22.32 26.13 -44.84
CA PHE A 289 20.91 26.45 -45.13
C PHE A 289 20.00 26.36 -43.89
N GLY A 290 20.56 26.24 -42.69
CA GLY A 290 19.84 26.39 -41.42
C GLY A 290 19.30 25.11 -40.78
N PHE A 291 19.73 23.93 -41.24
CA PHE A 291 19.29 22.64 -40.70
C PHE A 291 20.41 21.95 -39.92
N ASN A 292 20.04 21.33 -38.79
CA ASN A 292 20.93 20.45 -38.04
C ASN A 292 20.51 19.00 -38.23
N ILE A 293 21.23 18.26 -39.07
CA ILE A 293 20.91 16.86 -39.39
C ILE A 293 21.59 15.84 -38.47
N GLU A 294 22.45 16.28 -37.52
CA GLU A 294 23.12 15.39 -36.57
C GLU A 294 22.13 14.56 -35.73
N PRO A 295 21.03 15.13 -35.17
CA PRO A 295 20.05 14.34 -34.42
C PRO A 295 19.39 13.24 -35.27
N TYR A 296 19.14 13.53 -36.55
CA TYR A 296 18.58 12.56 -37.47
C TYR A 296 19.55 11.39 -37.73
N LYS A 297 20.83 11.68 -37.98
CA LYS A 297 21.88 10.65 -38.13
C LYS A 297 22.01 9.77 -36.90
N LEU A 298 22.00 10.37 -35.70
CA LEU A 298 22.04 9.62 -34.44
C LEU A 298 20.84 8.66 -34.33
N SER A 299 19.64 9.12 -34.70
CA SER A 299 18.44 8.27 -34.70
C SER A 299 18.55 7.05 -35.64
N LEU A 300 19.24 7.17 -36.78
CA LEU A 300 19.49 6.05 -37.68
C LEU A 300 20.40 5.00 -37.03
N VAL A 301 21.43 5.44 -36.31
CA VAL A 301 22.32 4.55 -35.55
C VAL A 301 21.58 3.86 -34.41
N GLU A 302 20.76 4.60 -33.65
CA GLU A 302 19.94 4.05 -32.57
C GLU A 302 18.95 3.00 -33.09
N ASN A 303 18.23 3.30 -34.17
CA ASN A 303 17.32 2.35 -34.80
C ASN A 303 18.04 1.10 -35.31
N LYS A 304 19.26 1.25 -35.83
CA LYS A 304 20.07 0.09 -36.24
C LYS A 304 20.49 -0.74 -35.03
N LEU A 305 20.92 -0.10 -33.95
CA LEU A 305 21.34 -0.77 -32.71
C LEU A 305 20.22 -1.63 -32.10
N ILE A 306 19.00 -1.10 -32.04
CA ILE A 306 17.83 -1.81 -31.46
C ILE A 306 17.53 -3.12 -32.20
N ASN A 307 17.88 -3.21 -33.48
CA ASN A 307 17.61 -4.37 -34.33
C ASN A 307 18.77 -5.39 -34.38
N LEU A 308 19.85 -5.17 -33.61
CA LEU A 308 21.00 -6.07 -33.57
C LEU A 308 20.92 -7.03 -32.39
N GLU A 309 21.21 -8.30 -32.64
CA GLU A 309 21.38 -9.31 -31.59
C GLU A 309 22.72 -9.11 -30.88
N THR A 310 22.72 -9.29 -29.56
CA THR A 310 23.90 -9.11 -28.70
C THR A 310 23.93 -10.13 -27.57
N ASN A 311 23.27 -11.28 -27.73
CA ASN A 311 23.12 -12.27 -26.65
C ASN A 311 24.43 -13.04 -26.41
N THR A 312 25.28 -13.13 -27.43
CA THR A 312 26.61 -13.73 -27.35
C THR A 312 27.71 -12.69 -27.52
N GLU A 313 28.94 -13.04 -27.11
CA GLU A 313 30.12 -12.21 -27.33
C GLU A 313 30.35 -11.94 -28.83
N GLU A 314 30.23 -12.99 -29.66
CA GLU A 314 30.40 -12.93 -31.11
C GLU A 314 29.37 -12.03 -31.79
N GLU A 315 28.09 -12.15 -31.42
CA GLU A 315 27.02 -11.25 -31.85
C GLU A 315 27.31 -9.81 -31.45
N THR A 316 27.80 -9.58 -30.23
CA THR A 316 28.09 -8.24 -29.73
C THR A 316 29.28 -7.60 -30.44
N ILE A 317 30.32 -8.38 -30.78
CA ILE A 317 31.45 -7.92 -31.61
C ILE A 317 30.95 -7.52 -32.99
N LEU A 318 30.14 -8.37 -33.64
CA LEU A 318 29.58 -8.09 -34.95
C LEU A 318 28.69 -6.84 -34.93
N ALA A 319 27.82 -6.72 -33.92
CA ALA A 319 26.97 -5.56 -33.72
C ALA A 319 27.81 -4.27 -33.61
N LYS A 320 28.88 -4.29 -32.80
CA LYS A 320 29.79 -3.15 -32.66
C LYS A 320 30.45 -2.77 -33.98
N GLN A 321 30.91 -3.75 -34.76
CA GLN A 321 31.50 -3.49 -36.09
C GLN A 321 30.48 -2.86 -37.05
N LEU A 322 29.25 -3.37 -37.07
CA LEU A 322 28.17 -2.84 -37.92
C LEU A 322 27.79 -1.40 -37.55
N ILE A 323 27.75 -1.09 -36.25
CA ILE A 323 27.47 0.26 -35.76
C ILE A 323 28.62 1.23 -36.07
N LEU A 324 29.88 0.83 -35.85
CA LEU A 324 31.03 1.65 -36.22
C LEU A 324 31.07 1.96 -37.72
N LYS A 325 30.75 0.97 -38.55
CA LYS A 325 30.62 1.17 -40.01
C LYS A 325 29.51 2.18 -40.34
N GLU A 326 28.38 2.11 -39.64
CA GLU A 326 27.28 3.05 -39.83
C GLU A 326 27.63 4.47 -39.39
N VAL A 327 28.26 4.62 -38.22
CA VAL A 327 28.76 5.90 -37.68
C VAL A 327 29.72 6.57 -38.67
N ASN A 328 30.66 5.80 -39.23
CA ASN A 328 31.57 6.30 -40.27
C ASN A 328 30.82 6.68 -41.56
N ARG A 329 29.92 5.82 -42.05
CA ARG A 329 29.10 6.11 -43.24
C ARG A 329 28.32 7.41 -43.10
N LEU A 330 27.83 7.70 -41.90
CA LEU A 330 27.04 8.89 -41.58
C LEU A 330 27.90 10.09 -41.17
N GLY A 331 29.22 9.95 -41.03
CA GLY A 331 30.11 11.02 -40.60
C GLY A 331 29.75 11.62 -39.24
N ILE A 332 29.37 10.77 -38.27
CA ILE A 332 29.02 11.19 -36.91
C ILE A 332 30.31 11.31 -36.10
N ASN A 333 30.63 12.52 -35.66
CA ASN A 333 31.79 12.80 -34.80
C ASN A 333 31.42 12.93 -33.32
N SER A 334 30.12 13.02 -33.03
CA SER A 334 29.62 13.05 -31.66
C SER A 334 29.69 11.66 -31.02
N LYS A 335 29.67 11.63 -29.69
CA LYS A 335 29.70 10.39 -28.91
C LYS A 335 28.39 9.61 -29.12
N VAL A 336 28.51 8.34 -29.47
CA VAL A 336 27.37 7.42 -29.62
C VAL A 336 27.27 6.51 -28.39
N ASN A 337 26.25 6.71 -27.56
CA ASN A 337 26.06 5.96 -26.30
C ASN A 337 25.97 4.44 -26.53
N GLY A 338 25.35 4.01 -27.64
CA GLY A 338 25.23 2.60 -27.98
C GLY A 338 26.56 1.86 -28.12
N ILE A 339 27.64 2.53 -28.54
CA ILE A 339 28.97 1.91 -28.64
C ILE A 339 29.52 1.59 -27.24
N GLU A 340 29.34 2.50 -26.27
CA GLU A 340 29.79 2.27 -24.90
C GLU A 340 29.02 1.13 -24.22
N GLU A 341 27.73 0.98 -24.53
CA GLU A 341 26.93 -0.13 -24.02
C GLU A 341 27.42 -1.47 -24.55
N LEU A 342 27.75 -1.54 -25.85
CA LEU A 342 28.37 -2.72 -26.43
C LEU A 342 29.74 -3.02 -25.79
N ASP A 343 30.55 -2.00 -25.53
CA ASP A 343 31.84 -2.15 -24.84
C ASP A 343 31.70 -2.69 -23.41
N ARG A 344 30.73 -2.18 -22.65
CA ARG A 344 30.43 -2.72 -21.31
C ARG A 344 30.00 -4.18 -21.37
N LYS A 345 29.18 -4.54 -22.35
CA LYS A 345 28.71 -5.91 -22.53
C LYS A 345 29.83 -6.87 -22.91
N LEU A 346 30.74 -6.45 -23.80
CA LEU A 346 31.95 -7.22 -24.13
C LEU A 346 32.85 -7.42 -22.91
N ASN A 347 33.02 -6.38 -22.09
CA ASN A 347 33.77 -6.51 -20.84
C ASN A 347 33.10 -7.46 -19.85
N GLN A 348 31.76 -7.49 -19.80
CA GLN A 348 31.03 -8.45 -18.98
C GLN A 348 31.27 -9.90 -19.45
N PHE A 349 31.19 -10.17 -20.76
CA PHE A 349 31.52 -11.49 -21.30
C PHE A 349 32.96 -11.90 -20.97
N ASP A 350 33.91 -10.95 -21.00
CA ASP A 350 35.29 -11.24 -20.59
C ASP A 350 35.41 -11.62 -19.11
N ILE A 351 34.75 -10.88 -18.22
CA ILE A 351 34.71 -11.17 -16.78
C ILE A 351 34.09 -12.54 -16.53
N GLU A 352 32.96 -12.86 -17.18
CA GLU A 352 32.29 -14.16 -17.07
C GLU A 352 33.19 -15.30 -17.57
N ALA A 353 33.85 -15.11 -18.72
CA ALA A 353 34.80 -16.08 -19.28
C ALA A 353 36.02 -16.30 -18.38
N ARG A 354 36.42 -15.29 -17.59
CA ARG A 354 37.54 -15.34 -16.65
C ARG A 354 37.14 -15.74 -15.23
N THR A 355 35.86 -15.98 -14.97
CA THR A 355 35.37 -16.35 -13.64
C THR A 355 35.13 -17.86 -13.55
N VAL A 356 35.63 -18.48 -12.48
CA VAL A 356 35.37 -19.89 -12.14
C VAL A 356 35.09 -19.97 -10.65
N ASP A 357 33.96 -20.57 -10.25
CA ASP A 357 33.53 -20.67 -8.84
C ASP A 357 33.64 -19.35 -8.04
N ASN A 358 33.20 -18.26 -8.66
CA ASN A 358 33.23 -16.90 -8.11
C ASN A 358 34.65 -16.31 -7.88
N ILE A 359 35.68 -16.92 -8.47
CA ILE A 359 37.05 -16.41 -8.49
C ILE A 359 37.31 -15.82 -9.88
N LEU A 360 37.67 -14.54 -9.93
CA LEU A 360 38.06 -13.86 -11.17
C LEU A 360 39.55 -14.03 -11.40
N PHE A 361 39.93 -14.65 -12.51
CA PHE A 361 41.32 -14.88 -12.91
C PHE A 361 41.85 -13.73 -13.77
N GLU A 362 43.18 -13.56 -13.80
CA GLU A 362 43.83 -12.50 -14.59
C GLU A 362 43.64 -12.69 -16.10
N THR A 363 43.61 -13.94 -16.57
CA THR A 363 43.48 -14.28 -17.99
C THR A 363 42.42 -15.34 -18.23
N ARG A 364 41.91 -15.43 -19.48
CA ARG A 364 40.97 -16.50 -19.87
C ARG A 364 41.66 -17.86 -19.84
N GLU A 365 42.94 -17.90 -20.14
CA GLU A 365 43.80 -19.07 -20.06
C GLU A 365 43.85 -19.62 -18.63
N ASP A 366 44.12 -18.77 -17.64
CA ASP A 366 44.15 -19.18 -16.23
C ASP A 366 42.79 -19.69 -15.75
N ALA A 367 41.69 -19.02 -16.14
CA ALA A 367 40.33 -19.49 -15.85
C ALA A 367 40.05 -20.86 -16.49
N ASN A 368 40.48 -21.09 -17.73
CA ASN A 368 40.33 -22.39 -18.39
C ASN A 368 41.13 -23.49 -17.69
N LEU A 369 42.36 -23.19 -17.25
CA LEU A 369 43.13 -24.12 -16.42
C LEU A 369 42.39 -24.38 -15.10
N ALA A 370 41.84 -23.36 -14.45
CA ALA A 370 41.12 -23.48 -13.19
C ALA A 370 39.86 -24.35 -13.33
N ARG A 371 39.13 -24.26 -14.45
CA ARG A 371 37.99 -25.17 -14.74
C ARG A 371 38.43 -26.64 -14.78
N ILE A 372 39.54 -26.93 -15.47
CA ILE A 372 40.10 -28.28 -15.56
C ILE A 372 40.58 -28.76 -14.18
N GLU A 373 41.20 -27.89 -13.40
CA GLU A 373 41.65 -28.22 -12.05
C GLU A 373 40.48 -28.45 -11.08
N LYS A 374 39.42 -27.64 -11.19
CA LYS A 374 38.17 -27.80 -10.44
C LYS A 374 37.53 -29.16 -10.71
N GLU A 375 37.45 -29.63 -11.96
CA GLU A 375 36.89 -30.95 -12.26
C GLU A 375 37.59 -32.08 -11.48
N LYS A 376 38.90 -31.94 -11.21
CA LYS A 376 39.65 -32.87 -10.36
C LYS A 376 39.22 -32.78 -8.90
N ILE A 377 39.01 -31.57 -8.38
CA ILE A 377 38.52 -31.33 -7.02
C ILE A 377 37.10 -31.91 -6.86
N ASP A 378 36.19 -31.63 -7.79
CA ASP A 378 34.81 -32.13 -7.78
C ASP A 378 34.75 -33.65 -7.76
N LEU A 379 35.65 -34.31 -8.50
CA LEU A 379 35.76 -35.76 -8.50
C LEU A 379 36.17 -36.31 -7.12
N ILE A 380 37.05 -35.63 -6.39
CA ILE A 380 37.43 -36.02 -5.01
C ILE A 380 36.26 -35.76 -4.06
N LEU A 381 35.63 -34.58 -4.13
CA LEU A 381 34.49 -34.19 -3.31
C LEU A 381 33.33 -35.19 -3.42
N SER A 382 33.04 -35.70 -4.62
CA SER A 382 31.95 -36.66 -4.85
C SER A 382 32.11 -38.00 -4.12
N LYS A 383 33.33 -38.32 -3.69
CA LYS A 383 33.69 -39.59 -3.03
C LYS A 383 33.78 -39.47 -1.50
N ILE A 384 33.57 -38.27 -0.96
CA ILE A 384 33.77 -37.96 0.46
C ILE A 384 32.42 -37.67 1.12
N ASN A 385 32.20 -38.26 2.30
CA ASN A 385 31.09 -37.94 3.15
C ASN A 385 31.45 -36.77 4.09
N MET A 386 30.92 -35.59 3.77
CA MET A 386 31.14 -34.35 4.54
C MET A 386 30.58 -34.36 5.98
N LYS A 387 29.97 -35.46 6.42
CA LYS A 387 29.50 -35.67 7.81
C LYS A 387 30.50 -36.43 8.69
N ILE A 388 31.55 -36.99 8.12
CA ILE A 388 32.57 -37.79 8.83
C ILE A 388 33.86 -36.97 8.89
N GLU A 389 34.35 -36.67 10.09
CA GLU A 389 35.52 -35.80 10.30
C GLU A 389 36.78 -36.37 9.61
N GLU A 390 37.05 -37.68 9.75
CA GLU A 390 38.22 -38.33 9.15
C GLU A 390 38.21 -38.26 7.61
N GLU A 391 37.04 -38.35 6.99
CA GLU A 391 36.91 -38.22 5.55
C GLU A 391 37.12 -36.77 5.08
N VAL A 392 36.71 -35.77 5.87
CA VAL A 392 36.97 -34.35 5.59
C VAL A 392 38.46 -34.00 5.75
N ILE A 393 39.14 -34.60 6.73
CA ILE A 393 40.61 -34.48 6.86
C ILE A 393 41.30 -35.10 5.64
N ARG A 394 40.86 -36.29 5.21
CA ARG A 394 41.37 -36.94 4.01
C ARG A 394 41.16 -36.08 2.76
N LEU A 395 39.97 -35.50 2.60
CA LEU A 395 39.66 -34.57 1.51
C LEU A 395 40.64 -33.41 1.44
N LYS A 396 40.96 -32.77 2.58
CA LYS A 396 41.94 -31.68 2.66
C LYS A 396 43.30 -32.13 2.10
N ASN A 397 43.78 -33.29 2.54
CA ASN A 397 45.07 -33.84 2.13
C ASN A 397 45.07 -34.23 0.65
N ASP A 398 43.99 -34.87 0.17
CA ASP A 398 43.85 -35.29 -1.22
C ASP A 398 43.86 -34.07 -2.16
N ILE A 399 43.16 -32.97 -1.83
CA ILE A 399 43.21 -31.71 -2.58
C ILE A 399 44.61 -31.09 -2.57
N LEU A 400 45.24 -30.94 -1.41
CA LEU A 400 46.60 -30.37 -1.30
C LEU A 400 47.65 -31.19 -2.07
N SER A 401 47.42 -32.50 -2.22
CA SER A 401 48.32 -33.39 -2.97
C SER A 401 48.29 -33.15 -4.48
N LEU A 402 47.22 -32.54 -5.01
CA LEU A 402 47.06 -32.29 -6.45
C LEU A 402 48.04 -31.25 -6.99
N LYS A 403 48.62 -30.39 -6.13
CA LYS A 403 49.58 -29.33 -6.50
C LYS A 403 49.10 -28.51 -7.71
N LEU A 404 47.91 -27.95 -7.57
CA LEU A 404 47.27 -27.18 -8.62
C LEU A 404 48.04 -25.87 -8.83
N LYS A 405 47.87 -25.26 -10.01
CA LYS A 405 48.64 -24.08 -10.42
C LYS A 405 47.87 -22.79 -10.27
N THR A 406 46.55 -22.85 -10.32
CA THR A 406 45.70 -21.66 -10.37
C THR A 406 45.33 -21.10 -9.01
N GLY A 407 45.61 -21.83 -7.91
CA GLY A 407 45.22 -21.44 -6.55
C GLY A 407 43.72 -21.62 -6.28
N ILE A 408 42.96 -22.24 -7.20
CA ILE A 408 41.53 -22.48 -7.04
C ILE A 408 41.22 -23.33 -5.79
N GLU A 409 42.16 -24.19 -5.38
CA GLU A 409 42.09 -25.00 -4.17
C GLU A 409 41.91 -24.17 -2.90
N ASP A 410 42.45 -22.94 -2.82
CA ASP A 410 42.46 -22.14 -1.59
C ASP A 410 41.04 -21.90 -1.07
N SER A 411 40.09 -21.70 -1.97
CA SER A 411 38.68 -21.53 -1.65
C SER A 411 38.06 -22.79 -1.00
N TYR A 412 38.38 -23.96 -1.54
CA TYR A 412 37.92 -25.25 -1.01
C TYR A 412 38.62 -25.60 0.29
N ILE A 413 39.93 -25.33 0.41
CA ILE A 413 40.69 -25.54 1.64
C ILE A 413 40.10 -24.70 2.78
N LYS A 414 39.76 -23.44 2.51
CA LYS A 414 39.08 -22.60 3.50
C LYS A 414 37.73 -23.17 3.93
N MET A 415 36.88 -23.59 2.99
CA MET A 415 35.59 -24.24 3.29
C MET A 415 35.78 -25.49 4.15
N ILE A 416 36.80 -26.30 3.83
CA ILE A 416 37.14 -27.51 4.57
C ILE A 416 37.61 -27.17 5.99
N ASP A 417 38.45 -26.15 6.15
CA ASP A 417 38.94 -25.70 7.45
C ASP A 417 37.82 -25.19 8.36
N GLU A 418 36.87 -24.43 7.81
CA GLU A 418 35.67 -24.02 8.55
C GLU A 418 34.81 -25.23 8.98
N LYS A 419 34.75 -26.28 8.14
CA LYS A 419 34.01 -27.51 8.48
C LYS A 419 34.73 -28.32 9.56
N LEU A 420 36.05 -28.44 9.50
CA LEU A 420 36.87 -29.10 10.53
C LEU A 420 36.78 -28.36 11.87
N GLN A 421 36.75 -27.03 11.84
CA GLN A 421 36.54 -26.23 13.05
C GLN A 421 35.16 -26.52 13.69
N LYS A 422 34.12 -26.73 12.89
CA LYS A 422 32.79 -27.12 13.41
C LYS A 422 32.82 -28.49 14.09
N PHE A 423 33.49 -29.48 13.48
CA PHE A 423 33.67 -30.79 14.12
C PHE A 423 34.41 -30.67 15.46
N ASP A 424 35.45 -29.82 15.54
CA ASP A 424 36.15 -29.58 16.79
C ASP A 424 35.26 -28.96 17.87
N ILE A 425 34.49 -27.93 17.52
CA ILE A 425 33.53 -27.29 18.43
C ILE A 425 32.48 -28.30 18.90
N GLU A 426 31.91 -29.10 17.99
CA GLU A 426 30.93 -30.14 18.33
C GLU A 426 31.53 -31.20 19.27
N ALA A 427 32.76 -31.66 19.01
CA ALA A 427 33.44 -32.64 19.84
C ALA A 427 33.69 -32.13 21.28
N ARG A 428 34.02 -30.83 21.40
CA ARG A 428 34.31 -30.13 22.67
C ARG A 428 33.08 -29.65 23.42
N THR A 429 31.89 -29.79 22.85
CA THR A 429 30.65 -29.31 23.47
C THR A 429 29.92 -30.45 24.21
N VAL A 430 29.50 -30.18 25.44
CA VAL A 430 28.69 -31.10 26.27
C VAL A 430 27.51 -30.33 26.87
N GLU A 431 26.27 -30.68 26.53
CA GLU A 431 25.04 -30.04 27.06
C GLU A 431 25.01 -28.50 26.99
N ASN A 432 25.67 -27.91 25.98
CA ASN A 432 25.87 -26.47 25.75
C ASN A 432 27.08 -25.83 26.46
N LEU A 433 27.93 -26.60 27.13
CA LEU A 433 29.23 -26.13 27.64
C LEU A 433 30.34 -26.45 26.62
N LEU A 434 30.96 -25.40 26.05
CA LEU A 434 32.15 -25.53 25.19
C LEU A 434 33.40 -25.55 26.06
N LEU A 435 34.22 -26.59 25.90
CA LEU A 435 35.42 -26.82 26.71
C LEU A 435 36.69 -26.50 25.94
N ASP A 436 37.82 -26.34 26.62
CA ASP A 436 39.07 -25.91 25.98
C ASP A 436 39.70 -27.02 25.13
N THR A 437 39.52 -28.29 25.53
CA THR A 437 40.08 -29.45 24.82
C THR A 437 39.05 -30.58 24.66
N ARG A 438 39.27 -31.45 23.66
CA ARG A 438 38.43 -32.66 23.47
C ARG A 438 38.55 -33.62 24.66
N GLU A 439 39.74 -33.75 25.24
CA GLU A 439 40.01 -34.58 26.41
C GLU A 439 39.18 -34.15 27.63
N GLU A 440 39.05 -32.84 27.85
CA GLU A 440 38.20 -32.30 28.91
C GLU A 440 36.72 -32.62 28.66
N ALA A 441 36.26 -32.51 27.41
CA ALA A 441 34.90 -32.86 27.02
C ALA A 441 34.58 -34.34 27.21
N GLU A 442 35.51 -35.24 26.89
CA GLU A 442 35.34 -36.67 27.15
C GLU A 442 35.22 -36.98 28.64
N LYS A 443 36.06 -36.35 29.47
CA LYS A 443 35.97 -36.51 30.93
C LYS A 443 34.60 -36.05 31.46
N ILE A 444 34.11 -34.91 31.00
CA ILE A 444 32.81 -34.37 31.42
C ILE A 444 31.65 -35.22 30.88
N LYS A 445 31.74 -35.79 29.67
CA LYS A 445 30.77 -36.78 29.16
C LYS A 445 30.73 -38.02 30.06
N LEU A 446 31.88 -38.50 30.50
CA LEU A 446 31.96 -39.65 31.41
C LEU A 446 31.34 -39.33 32.78
N ASP A 447 31.62 -38.14 33.32
CA ASP A 447 31.03 -37.69 34.59
C ASP A 447 29.50 -37.56 34.51
N LYS A 448 28.97 -37.10 33.36
CA LYS A 448 27.52 -37.12 33.09
C LYS A 448 26.95 -38.55 33.15
N ILE A 449 27.59 -39.52 32.49
CA ILE A 449 27.15 -40.92 32.50
C ILE A 449 27.10 -41.47 33.93
N LYS A 450 28.12 -41.17 34.75
CA LYS A 450 28.13 -41.57 36.17
C LYS A 450 26.95 -40.97 36.94
N VAL A 451 26.61 -39.70 36.70
CA VAL A 451 25.48 -39.04 37.37
C VAL A 451 24.15 -39.68 36.95
N GLU A 452 23.98 -40.02 35.67
CA GLU A 452 22.79 -40.75 35.18
C GLU A 452 22.69 -42.15 35.82
N GLU A 453 23.80 -42.86 35.96
CA GLU A 453 23.86 -44.16 36.62
C GLU A 453 23.50 -44.08 38.12
N ILE A 454 24.01 -43.07 38.83
CA ILE A 454 23.66 -42.84 40.25
C ILE A 454 22.14 -42.63 40.36
N ILE A 455 21.57 -41.73 39.57
CA ILE A 455 20.14 -41.40 39.63
C ILE A 455 19.25 -42.60 39.29
N ASN A 456 19.63 -43.44 38.31
CA ASN A 456 18.83 -44.61 37.92
C ASN A 456 18.79 -45.72 38.98
N ASN A 457 19.75 -45.74 39.91
CA ASN A 457 19.90 -46.80 40.90
C ASN A 457 19.44 -46.41 42.32
N ILE A 458 18.83 -45.23 42.50
CA ILE A 458 18.37 -44.78 43.83
C ILE A 458 17.08 -45.46 44.26
N ASP A 459 16.91 -45.62 45.58
CA ASP A 459 15.62 -45.92 46.20
C ASP A 459 15.01 -44.60 46.67
N GLU A 460 14.03 -44.09 45.92
CA GLU A 460 13.38 -42.80 46.19
C GLU A 460 12.60 -42.76 47.52
N THR A 461 12.34 -43.92 48.14
CA THR A 461 11.65 -44.01 49.43
C THR A 461 12.60 -44.03 50.63
N SER A 462 13.90 -44.22 50.39
CA SER A 462 14.93 -44.31 51.42
C SER A 462 15.72 -43.01 51.54
N GLU A 463 15.57 -42.33 52.67
CA GLU A 463 16.31 -41.10 52.98
C GLU A 463 17.84 -41.31 52.88
N GLN A 464 18.33 -42.46 53.35
CA GLN A 464 19.76 -42.78 53.29
C GLN A 464 20.25 -42.99 51.85
N SER A 465 19.43 -43.61 50.99
CA SER A 465 19.75 -43.80 49.57
C SER A 465 19.86 -42.46 48.84
N LEU A 466 18.91 -41.55 49.10
CA LEU A 466 18.88 -40.20 48.55
C LEU A 466 20.07 -39.33 49.01
N LEU A 467 20.45 -39.40 50.30
CA LEU A 467 21.60 -38.67 50.85
C LEU A 467 22.94 -39.16 50.27
N ASN A 468 23.09 -40.48 50.12
CA ASN A 468 24.29 -41.08 49.51
C ASN A 468 24.42 -40.63 48.05
N ALA A 469 23.34 -40.76 47.27
CA ALA A 469 23.32 -40.33 45.87
C ALA A 469 23.64 -38.84 45.70
N LYS A 470 23.09 -37.99 46.57
CA LYS A 470 23.38 -36.55 46.58
C LYS A 470 24.87 -36.27 46.82
N THR A 471 25.45 -36.92 47.82
CA THR A 471 26.87 -36.77 48.17
C THR A 471 27.79 -37.25 47.05
N GLU A 472 27.45 -38.36 46.39
CA GLU A 472 28.22 -38.89 45.26
C GLU A 472 28.20 -37.94 44.05
N ILE A 473 27.04 -37.37 43.71
CA ILE A 473 26.92 -36.39 42.62
C ILE A 473 27.67 -35.08 42.95
N GLU A 474 27.61 -34.61 44.20
CA GLU A 474 28.36 -33.43 44.66
C GLU A 474 29.89 -33.64 44.55
N ASN A 475 30.39 -34.85 44.83
CA ASN A 475 31.80 -35.21 44.69
C ASN A 475 32.28 -35.28 43.22
N ILE A 476 31.40 -35.66 42.29
CA ILE A 476 31.68 -35.60 40.83
C ILE A 476 31.80 -34.15 40.37
N GLY A 477 31.02 -33.26 40.97
CA GLY A 477 31.08 -31.81 40.80
C GLY A 477 29.98 -31.24 39.90
N ILE A 478 29.39 -30.14 40.35
CA ILE A 478 28.21 -29.50 39.72
C ILE A 478 28.65 -28.60 38.56
N ARG A 479 29.09 -29.22 37.46
CA ARG A 479 29.58 -28.50 36.26
C ARG A 479 28.55 -28.42 35.14
N LEU A 480 27.60 -29.35 35.10
CA LEU A 480 26.61 -29.49 34.03
C LEU A 480 25.20 -29.17 34.50
N GLU A 481 24.32 -28.81 33.58
CA GLU A 481 22.91 -28.57 33.89
C GLU A 481 22.20 -29.86 34.33
N SER A 482 22.56 -31.00 33.73
CA SER A 482 22.12 -32.33 34.19
C SER A 482 22.48 -32.59 35.65
N THR A 483 23.71 -32.26 36.08
CA THR A 483 24.14 -32.43 37.48
C THR A 483 23.35 -31.54 38.44
N LYS A 484 23.06 -30.29 38.07
CA LYS A 484 22.21 -29.39 38.88
C LYS A 484 20.80 -29.94 39.00
N GLY A 485 20.18 -30.31 37.87
CA GLY A 485 18.83 -30.85 37.84
C GLY A 485 18.70 -32.16 38.64
N ALA A 486 19.74 -33.00 38.65
CA ALA A 486 19.79 -34.21 39.47
C ALA A 486 19.77 -33.89 40.98
N ILE A 487 20.59 -32.92 41.42
CA ILE A 487 20.62 -32.48 42.83
C ILE A 487 19.28 -31.86 43.26
N GLU A 488 18.65 -31.05 42.40
CA GLU A 488 17.33 -30.47 42.67
C GLU A 488 16.25 -31.54 42.87
N LYS A 489 16.24 -32.56 42.00
CA LYS A 489 15.34 -33.72 42.14
C LYS A 489 15.55 -34.45 43.46
N LEU A 490 16.80 -34.74 43.83
CA LEU A 490 17.12 -35.42 45.09
C LEU A 490 16.69 -34.58 46.31
N ASN A 491 16.90 -33.26 46.28
CA ASN A 491 16.44 -32.37 47.35
C ASN A 491 14.91 -32.37 47.48
N TYR A 492 14.19 -32.42 46.36
CA TYR A 492 12.73 -32.53 46.37
C TYR A 492 12.26 -33.86 46.97
N SER A 493 12.87 -34.99 46.58
CA SER A 493 12.53 -36.31 47.12
C SER A 493 12.84 -36.42 48.62
N LEU A 494 13.98 -35.88 49.09
CA LEU A 494 14.32 -35.84 50.52
C LEU A 494 13.27 -35.08 51.33
N LYS A 495 12.78 -33.94 50.82
CA LYS A 495 11.69 -33.19 51.45
C LYS A 495 10.39 -34.01 51.52
N LYS A 496 10.08 -34.79 50.49
CA LYS A 496 8.89 -35.64 50.46
C LYS A 496 8.96 -36.79 51.47
N VAL A 497 10.11 -37.45 51.59
CA VAL A 497 10.32 -38.49 52.60
C VAL A 497 10.14 -37.90 54.01
N ASP A 498 10.69 -36.72 54.27
CA ASP A 498 10.52 -36.03 55.55
C ASP A 498 9.05 -35.65 55.86
N GLU A 499 8.31 -35.13 54.87
CA GLU A 499 6.86 -34.85 54.99
C GLU A 499 6.06 -36.12 55.35
N ILE A 500 6.38 -37.26 54.72
CA ILE A 500 5.74 -38.55 54.98
C ILE A 500 6.02 -39.00 56.41
N GLU A 501 7.26 -38.93 56.87
CA GLU A 501 7.61 -39.36 58.24
C GLU A 501 6.94 -38.53 59.32
N ARG A 502 6.72 -37.23 59.05
CA ARG A 502 6.04 -36.27 59.94
C ARG A 502 4.52 -36.31 59.85
N THR A 503 3.93 -37.11 58.97
CA THR A 503 2.47 -37.20 58.82
C THR A 503 1.90 -38.39 59.57
N VAL A 504 0.88 -38.18 60.39
CA VAL A 504 0.15 -39.24 61.12
C VAL A 504 -1.33 -38.93 61.09
N ASN A 505 -2.16 -39.89 60.67
CA ASN A 505 -3.62 -39.72 60.56
C ASN A 505 -4.04 -38.46 59.76
N GLU A 506 -3.40 -38.22 58.62
CA GLU A 506 -3.62 -37.04 57.75
C GLU A 506 -3.21 -35.69 58.37
N ILE A 507 -2.56 -35.71 59.54
CA ILE A 507 -2.02 -34.51 60.21
C ILE A 507 -0.50 -34.46 59.98
N LEU A 508 -0.03 -33.38 59.36
CA LEU A 508 1.40 -33.08 59.26
C LEU A 508 1.87 -32.38 60.54
N PHE A 509 2.88 -32.94 61.20
CA PHE A 509 3.48 -32.38 62.41
C PHE A 509 4.71 -31.54 62.10
N ASP A 510 5.01 -30.58 62.98
CA ASP A 510 6.14 -29.67 62.77
C ASP A 510 7.48 -30.42 62.87
N THR A 511 7.56 -31.48 63.68
CA THR A 511 8.78 -32.26 63.91
C THR A 511 8.52 -33.78 63.84
N ARG A 512 9.57 -34.56 63.50
CA ARG A 512 9.48 -36.04 63.51
C ARG A 512 9.26 -36.58 64.92
N GLU A 513 9.81 -35.90 65.93
CA GLU A 513 9.61 -36.22 67.34
C GLU A 513 8.13 -36.16 67.73
N GLU A 514 7.44 -35.08 67.33
CA GLU A 514 6.01 -34.90 67.60
C GLU A 514 5.16 -35.94 66.86
N ALA A 515 5.47 -36.21 65.58
CA ALA A 515 4.81 -37.28 64.81
C ALA A 515 4.98 -38.67 65.45
N ASN A 516 6.16 -38.98 66.00
CA ASN A 516 6.38 -40.26 66.68
C ASN A 516 5.60 -40.40 67.99
N VAL A 517 5.38 -39.29 68.71
CA VAL A 517 4.45 -39.28 69.87
C VAL A 517 3.03 -39.53 69.37
N ALA A 518 2.63 -38.87 68.29
CA ALA A 518 1.31 -39.02 67.68
C ALA A 518 1.04 -40.47 67.22
N LYS A 519 2.01 -41.14 66.58
CA LYS A 519 1.90 -42.57 66.19
C LYS A 519 1.63 -43.50 67.38
N LYS A 520 2.21 -43.21 68.55
CA LYS A 520 1.97 -43.99 69.77
C LYS A 520 0.58 -43.73 70.34
N GLU A 521 0.20 -42.46 70.42
CA GLU A 521 -1.14 -42.05 70.86
C GLU A 521 -2.25 -42.62 69.96
N MET A 522 -2.00 -42.78 68.66
CA MET A 522 -2.92 -43.40 67.72
C MET A 522 -3.27 -44.85 68.10
N LEU A 523 -2.30 -45.64 68.55
CA LEU A 523 -2.54 -47.02 69.00
C LEU A 523 -3.45 -47.06 70.23
N GLU A 524 -3.24 -46.13 71.16
CA GLU A 524 -4.09 -45.96 72.35
C GLU A 524 -5.50 -45.51 71.96
N LEU A 525 -5.61 -44.69 70.91
CA LEU A 525 -6.88 -44.17 70.42
C LEU A 525 -7.68 -45.23 69.65
N ASP A 526 -7.02 -46.08 68.85
CA ASP A 526 -7.64 -47.23 68.18
C ASP A 526 -8.26 -48.21 69.19
N GLU A 527 -7.62 -48.44 70.34
CA GLU A 527 -8.15 -49.27 71.43
C GLU A 527 -9.43 -48.69 72.04
N ILE A 528 -9.51 -47.36 72.17
CA ILE A 528 -10.73 -46.68 72.64
C ILE A 528 -11.88 -46.85 71.64
N LEU A 529 -11.59 -46.83 70.33
CA LEU A 529 -12.58 -46.86 69.26
C LEU A 529 -13.06 -48.25 68.85
N GLN A 530 -12.30 -49.31 69.18
CA GLN A 530 -12.48 -50.65 68.61
C GLN A 530 -13.90 -51.25 68.72
N ASN A 531 -14.69 -50.83 69.71
CA ASN A 531 -16.05 -51.32 69.98
C ASN A 531 -17.11 -50.20 69.98
N VAL A 532 -16.84 -49.06 69.34
CA VAL A 532 -17.78 -47.93 69.29
C VAL A 532 -18.77 -48.16 68.15
N ASP A 533 -20.05 -48.19 68.49
CA ASP A 533 -21.14 -48.22 67.51
C ASP A 533 -21.43 -46.78 67.07
N LEU A 534 -21.15 -46.49 65.79
CA LEU A 534 -21.24 -45.14 65.22
C LEU A 534 -22.68 -44.72 64.89
N ASP A 535 -23.66 -45.61 65.06
CA ASP A 535 -25.08 -45.32 64.86
C ASP A 535 -25.84 -45.21 66.21
N ASP A 536 -25.20 -45.51 67.34
CA ASP A 536 -25.76 -45.39 68.68
C ASP A 536 -25.25 -44.14 69.42
N GLU A 537 -26.18 -43.25 69.76
CA GLU A 537 -25.88 -41.97 70.42
C GLU A 537 -25.15 -42.15 71.76
N GLU A 538 -25.48 -43.21 72.51
CA GLU A 538 -24.87 -43.47 73.81
C GLU A 538 -23.46 -44.05 73.68
N SER A 539 -23.25 -44.97 72.72
CA SER A 539 -21.93 -45.53 72.39
C SER A 539 -20.91 -44.46 71.99
N ILE A 540 -21.29 -43.49 71.16
CA ILE A 540 -20.41 -42.38 70.75
C ILE A 540 -20.09 -41.45 71.93
N LYS A 541 -21.07 -41.12 72.77
CA LYS A 541 -20.84 -40.29 73.97
C LYS A 541 -19.87 -40.96 74.95
N VAL A 542 -19.97 -42.27 75.12
CA VAL A 542 -19.03 -43.05 75.94
C VAL A 542 -17.62 -43.00 75.36
N ALA A 543 -17.47 -43.15 74.04
CA ALA A 543 -16.18 -43.04 73.36
C ALA A 543 -15.54 -41.66 73.52
N MET A 544 -16.32 -40.59 73.32
CA MET A 544 -15.84 -39.20 73.48
C MET A 544 -15.41 -38.89 74.92
N SER A 545 -16.13 -39.41 75.92
CA SER A 545 -15.75 -39.27 77.33
C SER A 545 -14.41 -39.95 77.63
N LYS A 546 -14.17 -41.13 77.04
CA LYS A 546 -12.88 -41.84 77.16
C LYS A 546 -11.74 -41.07 76.48
N ILE A 547 -11.93 -40.58 75.26
CA ILE A 547 -10.92 -39.77 74.55
C ILE A 547 -10.55 -38.50 75.34
N LYS A 548 -11.56 -37.80 75.89
CA LYS A 548 -11.37 -36.55 76.64
C LYS A 548 -10.70 -36.75 78.00
N SER A 549 -10.90 -37.89 78.64
CA SER A 549 -10.29 -38.22 79.94
C SER A 549 -8.90 -38.84 79.83
N HIS A 550 -8.52 -39.38 78.65
CA HIS A 550 -7.22 -40.00 78.39
C HIS A 550 -6.05 -38.99 78.38
N GLY A 551 -6.29 -37.77 77.90
CA GLY A 551 -5.30 -36.68 77.97
C GLY A 551 -4.16 -36.79 76.95
N PHE A 552 -4.49 -37.01 75.68
CA PHE A 552 -3.53 -37.01 74.56
C PHE A 552 -2.69 -35.73 74.51
N LYS A 553 -1.39 -35.86 74.27
CA LYS A 553 -0.44 -34.73 74.20
C LYS A 553 -0.40 -34.10 72.81
N THR A 554 -0.69 -34.88 71.78
CA THR A 554 -0.79 -34.38 70.40
C THR A 554 -2.24 -34.08 70.02
N LYS A 555 -2.44 -33.39 68.89
CA LYS A 555 -3.76 -33.03 68.36
C LYS A 555 -4.59 -34.23 67.87
N ILE A 556 -4.07 -35.46 67.95
CA ILE A 556 -4.78 -36.68 67.48
C ILE A 556 -6.07 -36.92 68.27
N GLY A 557 -6.02 -36.76 69.60
CA GLY A 557 -7.20 -36.92 70.46
C GLY A 557 -8.32 -35.94 70.11
N ASP A 558 -7.98 -34.67 69.95
CA ASP A 558 -8.93 -33.62 69.58
C ASP A 558 -9.51 -33.85 68.17
N ASN A 559 -8.67 -34.26 67.22
CA ASN A 559 -9.12 -34.52 65.85
C ASN A 559 -10.17 -35.63 65.80
N GLU A 560 -9.95 -36.73 66.51
CA GLU A 560 -10.92 -37.82 66.51
C GLU A 560 -12.19 -37.50 67.34
N ALA A 561 -12.05 -36.78 68.46
CA ALA A 561 -13.20 -36.29 69.22
C ALA A 561 -14.11 -35.39 68.35
N ASN A 562 -13.52 -34.57 67.47
CA ASN A 562 -14.28 -33.74 66.53
C ASN A 562 -15.03 -34.59 65.49
N LYS A 563 -14.42 -35.66 64.96
CA LYS A 563 -15.09 -36.57 64.02
C LYS A 563 -16.30 -37.26 64.66
N LEU A 564 -16.15 -37.73 65.90
CA LEU A 564 -17.24 -38.35 66.67
C LEU A 564 -18.34 -37.36 67.03
N ASN A 565 -17.98 -36.12 67.41
CA ASN A 565 -18.97 -35.08 67.70
C ASN A 565 -19.84 -34.75 66.49
N LYS A 566 -19.22 -34.69 65.30
CA LYS A 566 -19.96 -34.50 64.05
C LYS A 566 -20.95 -35.63 63.79
N LYS A 567 -20.61 -36.88 64.13
CA LYS A 567 -21.53 -38.02 64.02
C LYS A 567 -22.72 -37.93 64.99
N LEU A 568 -22.53 -37.42 66.20
CA LEU A 568 -23.65 -37.14 67.12
C LEU A 568 -24.61 -36.07 66.58
N GLU A 569 -24.08 -35.01 65.98
CA GLU A 569 -24.88 -33.96 65.34
C GLU A 569 -25.69 -34.52 64.17
N ASP A 570 -25.10 -35.42 63.37
CA ASP A 570 -25.79 -36.09 62.26
C ASP A 570 -26.97 -36.95 62.77
N ILE A 571 -26.77 -37.75 63.83
CA ILE A 571 -27.83 -38.61 64.43
C ILE A 571 -28.98 -37.75 64.99
N ASP A 572 -28.68 -36.67 65.71
CA ASP A 572 -29.71 -35.79 66.25
C ASP A 572 -30.52 -35.11 65.13
N THR A 573 -29.84 -34.66 64.09
CA THR A 573 -30.48 -34.05 62.91
C THR A 573 -31.43 -35.03 62.21
N GLN A 574 -31.00 -36.28 62.00
CA GLN A 574 -31.85 -37.31 61.38
C GLN A 574 -33.10 -37.60 62.21
N SER A 575 -32.97 -37.69 63.54
CA SER A 575 -34.09 -37.99 64.43
C SER A 575 -35.21 -36.92 64.41
N LYS A 576 -34.85 -35.67 64.09
CA LYS A 576 -35.73 -34.50 63.99
C LYS A 576 -36.29 -34.27 62.58
N MET A 577 -35.88 -35.06 61.59
CA MET A 577 -36.29 -34.88 60.19
C MET A 577 -37.53 -35.71 59.86
N VAL A 578 -38.52 -35.11 59.17
CA VAL A 578 -39.71 -35.81 58.66
C VAL A 578 -39.97 -35.38 57.22
N GLY A 579 -39.74 -36.30 56.28
CA GLY A 579 -39.60 -35.90 54.88
C GLY A 579 -38.40 -34.97 54.74
N ASP A 580 -38.61 -33.78 54.16
CA ASP A 580 -37.56 -32.78 53.92
C ASP A 580 -37.56 -31.64 54.96
N ILE A 581 -38.37 -31.73 56.03
CA ILE A 581 -38.44 -30.72 57.09
C ILE A 581 -37.62 -31.16 58.30
N LEU A 582 -36.74 -30.28 58.78
CA LEU A 582 -36.08 -30.40 60.07
C LEU A 582 -36.91 -29.72 61.15
N PHE A 583 -37.36 -30.47 62.16
CA PHE A 583 -38.13 -29.93 63.27
C PHE A 583 -37.23 -29.52 64.43
N GLU A 584 -37.63 -28.48 65.15
CA GLU A 584 -36.87 -27.95 66.29
C GLU A 584 -36.65 -29.00 67.40
N THR A 585 -37.62 -29.91 67.59
CA THR A 585 -37.56 -30.97 68.59
C THR A 585 -37.96 -32.33 68.04
N ARG A 586 -37.39 -33.40 68.61
CA ARG A 586 -37.74 -34.79 68.26
C ARG A 586 -39.23 -35.08 68.49
N GLU A 587 -39.84 -34.45 69.51
CA GLU A 587 -41.29 -34.57 69.78
C GLU A 587 -42.14 -33.96 68.66
N LYS A 588 -41.80 -32.76 68.18
CA LYS A 588 -42.52 -32.09 67.09
C LYS A 588 -42.36 -32.87 65.77
N ALA A 589 -41.19 -33.46 65.54
CA ALA A 589 -40.96 -34.40 64.43
C ALA A 589 -41.85 -35.65 64.54
N ASN A 590 -41.94 -36.26 65.73
CA ASN A 590 -42.80 -37.44 65.91
C ASN A 590 -44.29 -37.14 65.68
N LEU A 591 -44.77 -35.96 66.12
CA LEU A 591 -46.13 -35.50 65.84
C LEU A 591 -46.35 -35.29 64.33
N ALA A 592 -45.39 -34.66 63.64
CA ALA A 592 -45.44 -34.47 62.19
C ALA A 592 -45.44 -35.80 61.41
N ARG A 593 -44.73 -36.84 61.89
CA ARG A 593 -44.78 -38.20 61.31
C ARG A 593 -46.19 -38.79 61.38
N GLN A 594 -46.91 -38.56 62.48
CA GLN A 594 -48.29 -39.04 62.62
C GLN A 594 -49.24 -38.23 61.72
N GLU A 595 -49.17 -36.90 61.73
CA GLU A 595 -50.01 -36.05 60.88
C GLU A 595 -49.77 -36.32 59.38
N LYS A 596 -48.53 -36.63 58.98
CA LYS A 596 -48.20 -37.05 57.60
C LYS A 596 -49.00 -38.27 57.16
N LEU A 597 -49.09 -39.30 58.01
CA LEU A 597 -49.85 -40.51 57.69
C LEU A 597 -51.35 -40.20 57.51
N ASP A 598 -51.89 -39.28 58.32
CA ASP A 598 -53.26 -38.81 58.19
C ASP A 598 -53.50 -38.06 56.87
N ILE A 599 -52.60 -37.16 56.47
CA ILE A 599 -52.69 -36.43 55.20
C ILE A 599 -52.56 -37.38 54.00
N GLU A 600 -51.66 -38.36 54.06
CA GLU A 600 -51.49 -39.37 53.01
C GLU A 600 -52.76 -40.21 52.81
N SER A 601 -53.56 -40.40 53.86
CA SER A 601 -54.87 -41.03 53.75
C SER A 601 -55.92 -40.18 53.01
N ILE A 602 -55.87 -38.84 53.17
CA ILE A 602 -56.80 -37.88 52.53
C ILE A 602 -56.55 -37.82 51.02
N ILE A 603 -55.29 -37.79 50.60
CA ILE A 603 -54.90 -37.64 49.18
C ILE A 603 -54.96 -38.95 48.38
N LYS A 604 -55.37 -40.07 49.00
CA LYS A 604 -55.32 -41.42 48.41
C LYS A 604 -56.11 -41.56 47.09
N ASN A 605 -57.13 -40.74 46.88
CA ASN A 605 -57.98 -40.73 45.67
C ASN A 605 -57.87 -39.42 44.86
N LEU A 606 -56.74 -38.70 44.98
CA LEU A 606 -56.52 -37.44 44.28
C LEU A 606 -56.41 -37.65 42.76
N ASP A 607 -57.20 -36.90 41.97
CA ASP A 607 -57.08 -36.83 40.51
C ASP A 607 -56.34 -35.56 40.11
N GLU A 608 -55.09 -35.73 39.69
CA GLU A 608 -54.18 -34.65 39.34
C GLU A 608 -54.60 -33.82 38.12
N ASN A 609 -55.52 -34.32 37.28
CA ASN A 609 -55.96 -33.63 36.06
C ASN A 609 -57.30 -32.90 36.23
N ASN A 610 -57.95 -33.02 37.39
CA ASN A 610 -59.24 -32.41 37.66
C ASN A 610 -59.10 -31.25 38.66
N GLU A 611 -59.22 -30.02 38.15
CA GLU A 611 -59.07 -28.80 38.94
C GLU A 611 -60.05 -28.73 40.13
N GLU A 612 -61.31 -29.14 39.95
CA GLU A 612 -62.29 -29.10 41.04
C GLU A 612 -61.97 -30.13 42.14
N ASN A 613 -61.38 -31.27 41.77
CA ASN A 613 -60.92 -32.29 42.72
C ASN A 613 -59.71 -31.78 43.54
N LEU A 614 -58.71 -31.18 42.88
CA LEU A 614 -57.53 -30.59 43.53
C LEU A 614 -57.91 -29.49 44.52
N VAL A 615 -58.83 -28.60 44.13
CA VAL A 615 -59.32 -27.53 45.02
C VAL A 615 -60.13 -28.10 46.19
N SER A 616 -60.89 -29.17 45.99
CA SER A 616 -61.66 -29.83 47.04
C SER A 616 -60.75 -30.52 48.07
N ILE A 617 -59.75 -31.28 47.62
CA ILE A 617 -58.82 -31.98 48.52
C ILE A 617 -57.95 -31.01 49.30
N LYS A 618 -57.48 -29.92 48.65
CA LYS A 618 -56.78 -28.84 49.34
C LYS A 618 -57.63 -28.28 50.49
N LYS A 619 -58.90 -27.97 50.24
CA LYS A 619 -59.82 -27.49 51.29
C LYS A 619 -60.02 -28.52 52.39
N GLU A 620 -60.03 -29.81 52.08
CA GLU A 620 -60.14 -30.86 53.10
C GLU A 620 -58.91 -30.88 54.03
N ILE A 621 -57.69 -30.82 53.48
CA ILE A 621 -56.44 -30.74 54.25
C ILE A 621 -56.43 -29.46 55.11
N GLU A 622 -56.80 -28.31 54.53
CA GLU A 622 -56.89 -27.02 55.24
C GLU A 622 -57.93 -27.05 56.38
N SER A 623 -59.05 -27.78 56.22
CA SER A 623 -60.11 -27.84 57.23
C SER A 623 -59.75 -28.67 58.47
N ARG A 624 -58.76 -29.58 58.38
CA ARG A 624 -58.39 -30.50 59.47
C ARG A 624 -57.48 -29.87 60.53
N ASN A 625 -56.94 -28.67 60.31
CA ASN A 625 -56.12 -27.90 61.27
C ASN A 625 -54.99 -28.72 61.93
N PHE A 626 -54.12 -29.30 61.10
CA PHE A 626 -52.90 -29.97 61.55
C PHE A 626 -51.99 -29.01 62.33
N LYS A 627 -51.36 -29.51 63.40
CA LYS A 627 -50.57 -28.69 64.32
C LYS A 627 -49.14 -28.47 63.84
N THR A 628 -48.66 -29.29 62.90
CA THR A 628 -47.32 -29.16 62.32
C THR A 628 -47.39 -28.64 60.89
N GLU A 629 -46.28 -28.06 60.44
CA GLU A 629 -46.16 -27.46 59.10
C GLU A 629 -46.16 -28.49 57.97
N ILE A 630 -46.24 -29.79 58.28
CA ILE A 630 -46.22 -30.86 57.29
C ILE A 630 -47.40 -30.76 56.30
N ALA A 631 -48.56 -30.28 56.76
CA ALA A 631 -49.73 -30.05 55.90
C ALA A 631 -49.48 -28.98 54.83
N ASN A 632 -48.70 -27.95 55.16
CA ASN A 632 -48.39 -26.85 54.23
C ASN A 632 -47.60 -27.37 53.03
N LEU A 633 -46.67 -28.32 53.21
CA LEU A 633 -45.93 -28.91 52.09
C LEU A 633 -46.85 -29.62 51.09
N TYR A 634 -47.86 -30.36 51.57
CA TYR A 634 -48.80 -31.04 50.68
C TYR A 634 -49.74 -30.03 50.00
N ILE A 635 -50.17 -28.98 50.70
CA ILE A 635 -50.94 -27.88 50.13
C ILE A 635 -50.14 -27.15 49.04
N ASP A 636 -48.85 -26.88 49.27
CA ASP A 636 -47.97 -26.23 48.30
C ASP A 636 -47.73 -27.09 47.07
N ARG A 637 -47.58 -28.41 47.23
CA ARG A 637 -47.52 -29.34 46.10
C ARG A 637 -48.80 -29.28 45.25
N ILE A 638 -49.98 -29.28 45.88
CA ILE A 638 -51.26 -29.15 45.16
C ILE A 638 -51.37 -27.78 44.46
N ASN A 639 -50.96 -26.69 45.10
CA ASN A 639 -50.94 -25.35 44.51
C ASN A 639 -50.04 -25.27 43.27
N ASN A 640 -48.85 -25.88 43.33
CA ASN A 640 -47.95 -25.95 42.19
C ASN A 640 -48.55 -26.74 41.03
N HIS A 641 -49.28 -27.82 41.31
CA HIS A 641 -49.97 -28.59 40.27
C HIS A 641 -51.08 -27.79 39.59
N ILE A 642 -51.90 -27.07 40.36
CA ILE A 642 -52.91 -26.14 39.82
C ILE A 642 -52.25 -25.06 38.95
N LYS A 643 -51.11 -24.51 39.38
CA LYS A 643 -50.35 -23.53 38.60
C LYS A 643 -49.86 -24.10 37.27
N ASN A 644 -49.42 -25.36 37.26
CA ASN A 644 -48.93 -26.03 36.06
C ASN A 644 -50.03 -26.26 35.01
N LEU A 645 -51.27 -26.56 35.42
CA LEU A 645 -52.42 -26.70 34.50
C LEU A 645 -52.68 -25.44 33.65
N TYR A 646 -52.28 -24.27 34.15
CA TYR A 646 -52.46 -22.98 33.49
C TYR A 646 -51.16 -22.36 32.98
N SER A 647 -50.06 -23.11 32.99
CA SER A 647 -48.73 -22.64 32.63
C SER A 647 -48.66 -22.02 31.23
N ASP A 648 -49.28 -22.62 30.21
CA ASP A 648 -49.32 -22.05 28.86
C ASP A 648 -50.02 -20.68 28.82
N THR A 649 -51.14 -20.55 29.54
CA THR A 649 -51.88 -19.28 29.62
C THR A 649 -51.09 -18.21 30.38
N ILE A 650 -50.30 -18.61 31.39
CA ILE A 650 -49.42 -17.73 32.17
C ILE A 650 -48.26 -17.25 31.30
N ASN A 651 -47.54 -18.18 30.67
CA ASN A 651 -46.38 -17.89 29.83
C ASN A 651 -46.75 -16.98 28.67
N GLU A 652 -47.88 -17.24 28.00
CA GLU A 652 -48.33 -16.42 26.87
C GLU A 652 -48.81 -15.02 27.33
N ALA A 653 -49.32 -14.88 28.55
CA ALA A 653 -49.67 -13.60 29.15
C ALA A 653 -48.45 -12.76 29.57
N GLU A 654 -47.39 -13.38 30.10
CA GLU A 654 -46.16 -12.71 30.54
C GLU A 654 -45.41 -12.07 29.36
N GLN A 655 -45.47 -12.70 28.19
CA GLN A 655 -44.88 -12.15 26.96
C GLN A 655 -45.60 -10.91 26.40
N TYR A 656 -46.66 -10.40 27.05
CA TYR A 656 -47.45 -9.28 26.52
C TYR A 656 -46.65 -7.98 26.40
N GLU A 657 -45.87 -7.57 27.41
CA GLU A 657 -45.11 -6.31 27.35
C GLU A 657 -43.96 -6.39 26.34
N ASP A 658 -43.32 -7.54 26.22
CA ASP A 658 -42.29 -7.79 25.20
C ASP A 658 -42.89 -7.76 23.79
N ASN A 659 -43.99 -8.48 23.56
CA ASN A 659 -44.70 -8.44 22.28
C ASN A 659 -45.23 -7.04 21.95
N LYS A 660 -45.61 -6.25 22.95
CA LYS A 660 -46.08 -4.86 22.79
C LYS A 660 -44.93 -3.93 22.41
N THR A 661 -43.77 -4.13 23.01
CA THR A 661 -42.55 -3.38 22.72
C THR A 661 -42.01 -3.74 21.33
N ASN A 662 -41.96 -5.04 21.01
CA ASN A 662 -41.58 -5.54 19.69
C ASN A 662 -42.53 -5.07 18.58
N PHE A 663 -43.85 -5.07 18.82
CA PHE A 663 -44.77 -4.52 17.83
C PHE A 663 -44.57 -3.01 17.62
N LYS A 664 -44.32 -2.23 18.70
CA LYS A 664 -44.03 -0.80 18.59
C LYS A 664 -42.75 -0.53 17.81
N SER A 665 -41.66 -1.22 18.10
CA SER A 665 -40.38 -1.05 17.40
C SER A 665 -40.52 -1.41 15.92
N MET A 666 -41.26 -2.48 15.61
CA MET A 666 -41.52 -2.93 14.24
C MET A 666 -42.41 -1.94 13.47
N LEU A 667 -43.38 -1.31 14.14
CA LEU A 667 -44.25 -0.28 13.55
C LEU A 667 -43.47 1.01 13.26
N ILE A 668 -42.55 1.41 14.14
CA ILE A 668 -41.62 2.53 13.91
C ILE A 668 -40.70 2.22 12.73
N GLY A 669 -40.03 1.06 12.72
CA GLY A 669 -39.12 0.69 11.64
C GLY A 669 -39.80 0.65 10.28
N SER A 670 -41.02 0.08 10.22
CA SER A 670 -41.81 0.02 9.00
C SER A 670 -42.29 1.40 8.51
N ALA A 671 -42.55 2.34 9.42
CA ALA A 671 -42.92 3.72 9.08
C ALA A 671 -41.78 4.50 8.41
N PHE A 672 -40.51 4.10 8.58
CA PHE A 672 -39.37 4.66 7.85
C PHE A 672 -39.07 3.90 6.55
N ILE A 673 -39.09 2.57 6.59
CA ILE A 673 -38.71 1.71 5.46
C ILE A 673 -39.73 1.77 4.33
N VAL A 674 -41.03 1.81 4.63
CA VAL A 674 -42.08 1.77 3.60
C VAL A 674 -42.10 3.05 2.74
N PRO A 675 -42.06 4.28 3.30
CA PRO A 675 -42.00 5.50 2.50
C PRO A 675 -40.71 5.64 1.69
N LEU A 676 -39.55 5.26 2.25
CA LEU A 676 -38.27 5.22 1.51
C LEU A 676 -38.33 4.24 0.35
N GLY A 677 -38.83 3.02 0.59
CA GLY A 677 -38.99 2.00 -0.44
C GLY A 677 -39.90 2.47 -1.59
N ILE A 678 -41.02 3.12 -1.27
CA ILE A 678 -41.95 3.69 -2.28
C ILE A 678 -41.30 4.85 -3.06
N TYR A 679 -40.52 5.72 -2.40
CA TYR A 679 -39.81 6.83 -3.05
C TYR A 679 -38.79 6.33 -4.09
N PHE A 680 -37.98 5.34 -3.72
CA PHE A 680 -37.02 4.75 -4.65
C PHE A 680 -37.68 3.91 -5.74
N PHE A 681 -38.85 3.32 -5.47
CA PHE A 681 -39.60 2.50 -6.43
C PHE A 681 -39.88 3.24 -7.74
N GLY A 682 -40.14 4.55 -7.73
CA GLY A 682 -40.46 5.32 -8.94
C GLY A 682 -39.30 5.51 -9.91
N ASN A 683 -38.06 5.57 -9.39
CA ASN A 683 -36.90 6.14 -10.09
C ASN A 683 -35.85 5.11 -10.55
N VAL A 684 -36.15 3.81 -10.44
CA VAL A 684 -35.20 2.73 -10.71
C VAL A 684 -35.72 1.73 -11.76
N GLY A 685 -34.80 1.00 -12.38
CA GLY A 685 -35.08 0.01 -13.42
C GLY A 685 -35.97 -1.14 -12.93
N ILE A 686 -36.60 -1.85 -13.86
CA ILE A 686 -37.65 -2.86 -13.61
C ILE A 686 -37.20 -3.97 -12.66
N ILE A 687 -35.95 -4.44 -12.76
CA ILE A 687 -35.42 -5.50 -11.89
C ILE A 687 -35.38 -5.05 -10.42
N LEU A 688 -34.95 -3.80 -10.18
CA LEU A 688 -34.83 -3.27 -8.82
C LEU A 688 -36.20 -2.99 -8.18
N LYS A 689 -37.22 -2.65 -8.98
CA LYS A 689 -38.61 -2.54 -8.52
C LYS A 689 -39.15 -3.86 -7.96
N ILE A 690 -38.88 -4.98 -8.62
CA ILE A 690 -39.34 -6.29 -8.14
C ILE A 690 -38.73 -6.62 -6.76
N VAL A 691 -37.44 -6.36 -6.59
CA VAL A 691 -36.73 -6.57 -5.32
C VAL A 691 -37.28 -5.70 -4.20
N ILE A 692 -37.47 -4.40 -4.45
CA ILE A 692 -38.06 -3.48 -3.46
C ILE A 692 -39.49 -3.89 -3.11
N GLY A 693 -40.27 -4.40 -4.08
CA GLY A 693 -41.65 -4.82 -3.88
C GLY A 693 -41.78 -6.04 -2.97
N ILE A 694 -40.91 -7.04 -3.15
CA ILE A 694 -40.83 -8.22 -2.27
C ILE A 694 -40.43 -7.77 -0.85
N PHE A 695 -39.48 -6.84 -0.74
CA PHE A 695 -39.03 -6.33 0.54
C PHE A 695 -40.16 -5.61 1.31
N LEU A 696 -40.95 -4.79 0.63
CA LEU A 696 -42.11 -4.11 1.21
C LEU A 696 -43.20 -5.10 1.66
N LEU A 697 -43.50 -6.13 0.86
CA LEU A 697 -44.46 -7.18 1.23
C LEU A 697 -44.02 -7.97 2.46
N SER A 698 -42.72 -8.30 2.55
CA SER A 698 -42.16 -8.99 3.70
C SER A 698 -42.26 -8.17 4.99
N ALA A 699 -42.02 -6.86 4.92
CA ALA A 699 -42.14 -5.95 6.06
C ALA A 699 -43.59 -5.86 6.57
N VAL A 700 -44.57 -5.79 5.67
CA VAL A 700 -46.00 -5.77 6.03
C VAL A 700 -46.45 -7.10 6.66
N SER A 701 -46.00 -8.22 6.10
CA SER A 701 -46.30 -9.56 6.64
C SER A 701 -45.76 -9.73 8.06
N ALA A 702 -44.52 -9.31 8.28
CA ALA A 702 -43.86 -9.41 9.57
C ALA A 702 -44.53 -8.50 10.64
N LEU A 703 -45.00 -7.31 10.24
CA LEU A 703 -45.82 -6.43 11.08
C LEU A 703 -47.14 -7.11 11.49
N PHE A 704 -47.80 -7.81 10.56
CA PHE A 704 -49.06 -8.49 10.82
C PHE A 704 -48.90 -9.68 11.78
N GLU A 705 -47.81 -10.47 11.65
CA GLU A 705 -47.52 -11.53 12.60
C GLU A 705 -47.24 -11.00 14.02
N SER A 706 -46.45 -9.93 14.12
CA SER A 706 -46.15 -9.28 15.40
C SER A 706 -47.44 -8.77 16.07
N TYR A 707 -48.38 -8.21 15.29
CA TYR A 707 -49.70 -7.83 15.80
C TYR A 707 -50.52 -9.04 16.30
N LYS A 708 -50.50 -10.16 15.58
CA LYS A 708 -51.22 -11.38 15.98
C LYS A 708 -50.72 -11.92 17.32
N LYS A 709 -49.39 -11.98 17.51
CA LYS A 709 -48.76 -12.39 18.78
C LYS A 709 -49.10 -11.44 19.94
N LEU A 710 -49.10 -10.13 19.67
CA LEU A 710 -49.55 -9.13 20.65
C LEU A 710 -51.02 -9.31 21.04
N LYS A 711 -51.89 -9.63 20.08
CA LYS A 711 -53.32 -9.83 20.34
C LYS A 711 -53.59 -11.10 21.15
N ALA A 712 -52.89 -12.20 20.84
CA ALA A 712 -52.98 -13.47 21.57
C ALA A 712 -52.54 -13.29 23.03
N SER A 713 -51.31 -12.79 23.25
CA SER A 713 -50.79 -12.51 24.60
C SER A 713 -51.67 -11.55 25.41
N LYS A 714 -52.32 -10.55 24.76
CA LYS A 714 -53.29 -9.67 25.44
C LYS A 714 -54.56 -10.41 25.89
N CYS A 715 -54.99 -11.40 25.11
CA CYS A 715 -56.17 -12.22 25.43
C CYS A 715 -55.86 -13.15 26.60
N SER A 716 -54.71 -13.83 26.56
CA SER A 716 -54.21 -14.69 27.63
C SER A 716 -53.97 -13.89 28.91
N LEU A 717 -53.46 -12.65 28.83
CA LEU A 717 -53.35 -11.73 29.98
C LEU A 717 -54.71 -11.36 30.59
N LYS A 718 -55.75 -11.18 29.76
CA LYS A 718 -57.12 -10.95 30.27
C LYS A 718 -57.70 -12.20 30.93
N GLN A 719 -57.44 -13.38 30.38
CA GLN A 719 -57.87 -14.65 30.93
C GLN A 719 -57.16 -14.94 32.26
N LEU A 720 -55.85 -14.72 32.33
CA LEU A 720 -55.06 -14.81 33.56
C LEU A 720 -55.58 -13.85 34.64
N LYS A 721 -55.89 -12.61 34.29
CA LYS A 721 -56.51 -11.64 35.22
C LYS A 721 -57.88 -12.10 35.73
N LYS A 722 -58.68 -12.81 34.91
CA LYS A 722 -59.94 -13.42 35.37
C LYS A 722 -59.69 -14.58 36.32
N LEU A 723 -58.75 -15.48 36.02
CA LEU A 723 -58.38 -16.62 36.87
C LEU A 723 -57.88 -16.19 38.25
N LYS A 724 -57.03 -15.14 38.30
CA LYS A 724 -56.60 -14.52 39.56
C LYS A 724 -57.76 -13.91 40.34
N LYS A 725 -58.71 -13.26 39.66
CA LYS A 725 -59.88 -12.65 40.31
C LYS A 725 -60.90 -13.67 40.82
N SER A 726 -60.96 -14.87 40.24
CA SER A 726 -61.77 -15.99 40.75
C SER A 726 -61.07 -16.80 41.85
N GLY A 727 -59.84 -16.44 42.25
CA GLY A 727 -59.08 -17.13 43.30
C GLY A 727 -58.57 -18.52 42.93
N LYS A 728 -58.56 -18.86 41.62
CA LYS A 728 -58.13 -20.17 41.11
C LYS A 728 -56.62 -20.30 40.98
N ILE A 729 -55.94 -19.17 40.79
CA ILE A 729 -54.49 -19.06 40.75
C ILE A 729 -54.13 -17.79 41.53
N ILE A 730 -53.03 -17.80 42.27
CA ILE A 730 -52.55 -16.65 43.06
C ILE A 730 -52.01 -15.56 42.13
#